data_AF-A0A7C4DUL6-F1
#
_entry.id   AF-A0A7C4DUL6-F1
#
_cell.length_a   1.000
_cell.length_b   1.000
_cell.length_c   1.000
_cell.angle_alpha   90.00
_cell.angle_beta   90.00
_cell.angle_gamma   90.00
#
_symmetry.space_group_name_H-M   'P 1'
#
loop_
_entity.id
_entity.type
_entity.pdbx_description
1 polymer ?
#
loop_
_entity_poly.entity_id
_entity_poly.type
_entity_poly.pdbx_seq_one_letter_code
_entity_poly.pdbx_strand_id
1 'polypeptide(L)'
;MYDEDREEEFTSQWWYNRHVLRKIFSPLLYLTSWQYRLWRFLQKPPEKRKSEVEKKAKAIRKRIDFPKVTRNDVVGRDEEFEKILLSAYYHIFKDPEVRKSSPVPPPKIFILKGSSGSGKTFFAEACQREIFEAGLKYGLIVYYASLKPEEVYTMWYGKSAQQLSAFFEAAFQRPSVILIDEFHAFGSRFASTTEVGMEEKRVQTVFLEKIDDLQKKNYRCILLISTNEYETITETLRRRGIVGTIDLDAGVNKAMLIEIARRKCEKYGINIDPVKIIDALEDSLMSVGGVRLTPADVCNAFDIVMSEKFKPIQRGIIGRILLGFKGDQQVKNAVEISLSDFRDAARKLRSYTTTEKTEAAKRAIIRIAPRERYSDVGGLHGIKEEIIKEISLALDANLAVKAGYKPPKGFIFYGPPGTGKTLLAKAIAGENNVWFYNINGPSILQGHYGDPEKTIRDIFEDARKNAPAIIFFDEIDAIAPRRGTHDPVIDRVVSQLLTEIDGFTPLTNVVVIGATNRIDVLDPALLERFTRHFEFTYPKNMKEKLEIIEIHLKRYKHHLEEGLTSNDILRIFEKKILSPRKIADTIDDANRLRTKELEACYRLVQAMKYRPEKVHEIKKLYENDLERLFSVLNIKPDDPDLLAKLENINPENYPLKLYHFEKALERTYDEAVEEAKRMILETVRIPKPEVGKSYGLIALGERGEVGGIIGVIEVVVNPKGSGKVHVVGSETGESILASAYDAFIYINSISNWKFKDYDVYVEIVTPAKGMEKQTYGLGATKAPVSGPSAGLAIAIAMLSAFTGVEVDPTVVMTGAITALGEVWPVGGLDYRGMGKIEAALSDQYARVLIMPRYNYDRLKSFDVEKMLSERGIKIVPVQTFLEAASISLIGFEKIKGSILSSQK
;
A
#
# COMPACT_ATOMS: atom_id res chain seq x y z
N MET A 1 -23.86 -4.00 -55.27
CA MET A 1 -22.53 -3.66 -54.73
C MET A 1 -22.34 -2.28 -54.09
N TYR A 2 -23.11 -1.21 -54.37
CA TYR A 2 -23.02 0.04 -53.57
C TYR A 2 -23.91 0.04 -52.29
N ASP A 3 -24.95 -0.81 -52.26
CA ASP A 3 -25.88 -0.92 -51.13
C ASP A 3 -25.54 -2.06 -50.16
N GLU A 4 -25.05 -3.22 -50.62
CA GLU A 4 -24.87 -4.44 -49.82
C GLU A 4 -24.06 -4.24 -48.52
N ASP A 5 -22.95 -3.49 -48.56
CA ASP A 5 -22.10 -3.24 -47.37
C ASP A 5 -22.73 -2.24 -46.36
N ARG A 6 -23.66 -1.39 -46.80
CA ARG A 6 -24.44 -0.53 -45.88
C ARG A 6 -25.53 -1.33 -45.19
N GLU A 7 -26.04 -2.38 -45.84
CA GLU A 7 -27.11 -3.22 -45.32
C GLU A 7 -26.62 -4.14 -44.21
N GLU A 8 -25.42 -4.72 -44.33
CA GLU A 8 -24.82 -5.62 -43.33
C GLU A 8 -24.70 -5.02 -41.92
N GLU A 9 -24.61 -3.69 -41.81
CA GLU A 9 -24.49 -3.03 -40.52
C GLU A 9 -25.80 -3.06 -39.71
N PHE A 10 -26.93 -3.00 -40.41
CA PHE A 10 -28.25 -2.94 -39.81
C PHE A 10 -28.99 -4.28 -39.88
N THR A 11 -28.51 -5.25 -40.66
CA THR A 11 -29.10 -6.60 -40.78
C THR A 11 -29.23 -7.34 -39.45
N SER A 12 -28.35 -7.05 -38.48
CA SER A 12 -28.44 -7.58 -37.10
C SER A 12 -29.61 -6.99 -36.29
N GLN A 13 -30.22 -5.89 -36.75
CA GLN A 13 -31.29 -5.20 -36.06
C GLN A 13 -32.65 -5.74 -36.51
N TRP A 14 -33.47 -6.17 -35.56
CA TRP A 14 -34.79 -6.72 -35.83
C TRP A 14 -35.69 -5.78 -36.65
N TRP A 15 -35.55 -4.46 -36.45
CA TRP A 15 -36.34 -3.44 -37.16
C TRP A 15 -35.85 -3.20 -38.60
N TYR A 16 -34.64 -3.61 -38.96
CA TYR A 16 -34.15 -3.43 -40.34
C TYR A 16 -34.84 -4.39 -41.30
N ASN A 17 -34.86 -5.68 -40.93
CA ASN A 17 -35.44 -6.77 -41.74
C ASN A 17 -36.98 -6.79 -41.70
N ARG A 18 -37.63 -6.17 -40.70
CA ARG A 18 -39.10 -6.14 -40.54
C ARG A 18 -39.69 -4.76 -40.81
N HIS A 19 -39.90 -4.45 -42.10
CA HIS A 19 -40.29 -3.11 -42.57
C HIS A 19 -41.62 -2.59 -42.00
N VAL A 20 -42.61 -3.46 -41.77
CA VAL A 20 -43.93 -3.08 -41.23
C VAL A 20 -43.78 -2.65 -39.77
N LEU A 21 -43.09 -3.44 -38.95
CA LEU A 21 -42.83 -3.10 -37.55
C LEU A 21 -41.94 -1.86 -37.42
N ARG A 22 -40.98 -1.66 -38.33
CA ARG A 22 -40.16 -0.44 -38.40
C ARG A 22 -40.99 0.83 -38.57
N LYS A 23 -42.06 0.78 -39.38
CA LYS A 23 -42.97 1.92 -39.57
C LYS A 23 -43.81 2.17 -38.33
N ILE A 24 -44.37 1.12 -37.73
CA ILE A 24 -45.22 1.20 -36.53
C ILE A 24 -44.42 1.77 -35.34
N PHE A 25 -43.22 1.24 -35.10
CA PHE A 25 -42.38 1.68 -33.98
C PHE A 25 -41.44 2.84 -34.34
N SER A 26 -41.59 3.48 -35.50
CA SER A 26 -40.69 4.56 -35.96
C SER A 26 -40.52 5.69 -34.94
N PRO A 27 -41.58 6.22 -34.27
CA PRO A 27 -41.43 7.27 -33.27
C PRO A 27 -40.64 6.81 -32.04
N LEU A 28 -40.94 5.60 -31.55
CA LEU A 28 -40.26 4.97 -30.41
C LEU A 28 -38.79 4.70 -30.74
N LEU A 29 -38.51 4.09 -31.89
CA LEU A 29 -37.16 3.80 -32.37
C LEU A 29 -36.33 5.06 -32.57
N TYR A 30 -36.95 6.17 -33.00
CA TYR A 30 -36.24 7.45 -33.14
C TYR A 30 -35.82 8.03 -31.78
N LEU A 31 -36.57 7.77 -30.72
CA LEU A 31 -36.24 8.19 -29.36
C LEU A 31 -35.22 7.25 -28.69
N THR A 32 -35.38 5.93 -28.85
CA THR A 32 -34.62 4.93 -28.08
C THR A 32 -33.40 4.38 -28.80
N SER A 33 -33.44 4.22 -30.14
CA SER A 33 -32.34 3.62 -30.91
C SER A 33 -31.51 4.67 -31.63
N TRP A 34 -30.23 4.75 -31.29
CA TRP A 34 -29.28 5.54 -32.07
C TRP A 34 -29.03 4.95 -33.46
N GLN A 35 -28.96 3.61 -33.61
CA GLN A 35 -28.76 2.99 -34.93
C GLN A 35 -29.89 3.33 -35.90
N TYR A 36 -31.14 3.41 -35.42
CA TYR A 36 -32.27 3.84 -36.25
C TYR A 36 -32.19 5.31 -36.66
N ARG A 37 -31.78 6.20 -35.72
CA ARG A 37 -31.55 7.62 -36.03
C ARG A 37 -30.45 7.80 -37.07
N LEU A 38 -29.35 7.05 -36.92
CA LEU A 38 -28.24 7.05 -37.88
C LEU A 38 -28.69 6.51 -39.24
N TRP A 39 -29.41 5.38 -39.27
CA TRP A 39 -29.95 4.80 -40.50
C TRP A 39 -30.85 5.79 -41.25
N ARG A 40 -31.82 6.41 -40.55
CA ARG A 40 -32.71 7.43 -41.12
C ARG A 40 -31.94 8.67 -41.58
N PHE A 41 -30.88 9.03 -40.87
CA PHE A 41 -30.02 10.14 -41.24
C PHE A 41 -29.19 9.83 -42.50
N LEU A 42 -28.64 8.62 -42.63
CA LEU A 42 -27.88 8.16 -43.80
C LEU A 42 -28.72 8.08 -45.08
N GLN A 43 -30.04 7.92 -44.97
CA GLN A 43 -30.97 7.97 -46.11
C GLN A 43 -31.16 9.37 -46.70
N LYS A 44 -30.71 10.44 -46.02
CA LYS A 44 -30.81 11.80 -46.56
C LYS A 44 -29.81 12.02 -47.71
N PRO A 45 -30.14 12.88 -48.71
CA PRO A 45 -29.20 13.26 -49.76
C PRO A 45 -27.87 13.78 -49.17
N PRO A 46 -26.71 13.48 -49.80
CA PRO A 46 -25.39 13.85 -49.28
C PRO A 46 -25.25 15.34 -48.94
N GLU A 47 -25.79 16.23 -49.78
CA GLU A 47 -25.73 17.69 -49.58
C GLU A 47 -26.47 18.15 -48.32
N LYS A 48 -27.67 17.58 -48.07
CA LYS A 48 -28.46 17.87 -46.88
C LYS A 48 -27.78 17.36 -45.61
N ARG A 49 -27.11 16.19 -45.68
CA ARG A 49 -26.31 15.65 -44.57
C ARG A 49 -25.15 16.56 -44.22
N LYS A 50 -24.36 16.99 -45.22
CA LYS A 50 -23.23 17.90 -45.02
C LYS A 50 -23.67 19.22 -44.37
N SER A 51 -24.74 19.83 -44.87
CA SER A 51 -25.27 21.08 -44.30
C SER A 51 -25.74 20.95 -42.84
N GLU A 52 -26.45 19.87 -42.50
CA GLU A 52 -26.95 19.63 -41.13
C GLU A 52 -25.79 19.34 -40.15
N VAL A 53 -24.79 18.60 -40.60
CA VAL A 53 -23.61 18.25 -39.83
C VAL A 53 -22.71 19.46 -39.62
N GLU A 54 -22.52 20.30 -40.63
CA GLU A 54 -21.73 21.54 -40.52
C GLU A 54 -22.34 22.52 -39.50
N LYS A 55 -23.67 22.62 -39.44
CA LYS A 55 -24.36 23.43 -38.42
C LYS A 55 -24.06 22.93 -37.00
N LYS A 56 -24.06 21.61 -36.78
CA LYS A 56 -23.72 21.01 -35.48
C LYS A 56 -22.22 21.13 -35.16
N ALA A 57 -21.36 20.98 -36.17
CA ALA A 57 -19.91 21.12 -36.03
C ALA A 57 -19.51 22.52 -35.55
N LYS A 58 -20.17 23.58 -36.04
CA LYS A 58 -19.95 24.96 -35.55
C LYS A 58 -20.16 25.12 -34.04
N ALA A 59 -21.11 24.38 -33.45
CA ALA A 59 -21.31 24.40 -32.00
C ALA A 59 -20.26 23.57 -31.26
N ILE A 60 -19.82 22.45 -31.85
CA ILE A 60 -18.79 21.57 -31.27
C ILE A 60 -17.42 22.25 -31.26
N ARG A 61 -17.02 22.92 -32.35
CA ARG A 61 -15.74 23.65 -32.46
C ARG A 61 -15.58 24.77 -31.41
N LYS A 62 -16.68 25.26 -30.82
CA LYS A 62 -16.67 26.30 -29.78
C LYS A 62 -16.50 25.77 -28.36
N ARG A 63 -16.57 24.44 -28.17
CA ARG A 63 -16.41 23.83 -26.85
C ARG A 63 -14.96 23.90 -26.39
N ILE A 64 -14.78 23.95 -25.07
CA ILE A 64 -13.45 24.03 -24.43
C ILE A 64 -12.65 22.75 -24.66
N ASP A 65 -13.34 21.61 -24.73
CA ASP A 65 -12.81 20.25 -24.89
C ASP A 65 -12.42 19.89 -26.34
N PHE A 66 -12.67 20.77 -27.31
CA PHE A 66 -12.41 20.48 -28.71
C PHE A 66 -10.90 20.46 -29.01
N PRO A 67 -10.36 19.43 -29.70
CA PRO A 67 -8.95 19.34 -30.05
C PRO A 67 -8.45 20.59 -30.80
N LYS A 68 -7.48 21.31 -30.20
CA LYS A 68 -6.98 22.59 -30.73
C LYS A 68 -5.89 22.40 -31.77
N VAL A 69 -5.18 21.29 -31.71
CA VAL A 69 -4.05 20.97 -32.58
C VAL A 69 -4.54 20.56 -33.97
N THR A 70 -3.93 21.12 -35.02
CA THR A 70 -4.20 20.76 -36.42
C THR A 70 -3.11 19.88 -36.99
N ARG A 71 -3.39 19.19 -38.10
CA ARG A 71 -2.38 18.42 -38.85
C ARG A 71 -1.14 19.27 -39.17
N ASN A 72 -1.34 20.53 -39.57
CA ASN A 72 -0.25 21.42 -39.92
C ASN A 72 0.66 21.72 -38.74
N ASP A 73 0.17 21.65 -37.50
CA ASP A 73 0.97 21.90 -36.29
C ASP A 73 1.94 20.76 -35.98
N VAL A 74 1.68 19.56 -36.48
CA VAL A 74 2.58 18.42 -36.34
C VAL A 74 3.58 18.40 -37.49
N VAL A 75 4.87 18.34 -37.15
CA VAL A 75 5.96 18.42 -38.12
C VAL A 75 6.51 17.03 -38.44
N GLY A 76 6.60 16.69 -39.74
CA GLY A 76 7.37 15.54 -40.22
C GLY A 76 6.81 14.17 -39.84
N ARG A 77 5.48 14.06 -39.66
CA ARG A 77 4.78 12.82 -39.26
C ARG A 77 3.66 12.41 -40.21
N ASP A 78 3.77 12.80 -41.48
CA ASP A 78 2.73 12.58 -42.47
C ASP A 78 2.43 11.09 -42.69
N GLU A 79 3.46 10.23 -42.73
CA GLU A 79 3.29 8.78 -42.89
C GLU A 79 2.51 8.15 -41.73
N GLU A 80 2.79 8.56 -40.49
CA GLU A 80 2.08 8.08 -39.31
C GLU A 80 0.62 8.57 -39.28
N PHE A 81 0.38 9.82 -39.71
CA PHE A 81 -0.97 10.34 -39.90
C PHE A 81 -1.75 9.54 -40.94
N GLU A 82 -1.14 9.25 -42.08
CA GLU A 82 -1.77 8.52 -43.18
C GLU A 82 -2.19 7.11 -42.75
N LYS A 83 -1.38 6.43 -41.92
CA LYS A 83 -1.75 5.11 -41.35
C LYS A 83 -3.03 5.17 -40.51
N ILE A 84 -3.17 6.16 -39.63
CA ILE A 84 -4.37 6.32 -38.80
C ILE A 84 -5.57 6.75 -39.66
N LEU A 85 -5.35 7.69 -40.59
CA LEU A 85 -6.40 8.16 -41.48
C LEU A 85 -6.93 7.02 -42.35
N LEU A 86 -6.06 6.19 -42.93
CA LEU A 86 -6.47 5.00 -43.70
C LEU A 86 -7.42 4.10 -42.90
N SER A 87 -7.10 3.85 -41.63
CA SER A 87 -8.01 3.14 -40.72
C SER A 87 -9.33 3.87 -40.49
N ALA A 88 -9.32 5.20 -40.38
CA ALA A 88 -10.55 6.01 -40.25
C ALA A 88 -11.43 5.93 -41.49
N TYR A 89 -10.83 6.01 -42.68
CA TYR A 89 -11.53 5.82 -43.95
C TYR A 89 -12.14 4.41 -44.06
N TYR A 90 -11.42 3.37 -43.64
CA TYR A 90 -11.90 2.00 -43.70
C TYR A 90 -12.99 1.67 -42.66
N HIS A 91 -12.78 2.03 -41.39
CA HIS A 91 -13.63 1.61 -40.26
C HIS A 91 -14.73 2.62 -39.90
N ILE A 92 -14.40 3.92 -39.87
CA ILE A 92 -15.33 4.97 -39.44
C ILE A 92 -16.17 5.45 -40.64
N PHE A 93 -15.52 5.91 -41.70
CA PHE A 93 -16.22 6.44 -42.88
C PHE A 93 -16.76 5.35 -43.79
N LYS A 94 -16.15 4.16 -43.74
CA LYS A 94 -16.46 3.00 -44.60
C LYS A 94 -16.41 3.39 -46.08
N ASP A 95 -15.34 4.06 -46.47
CA ASP A 95 -15.16 4.50 -47.85
C ASP A 95 -15.07 3.29 -48.80
N PRO A 96 -15.92 3.23 -49.85
CA PRO A 96 -15.96 2.09 -50.78
C PRO A 96 -14.68 1.89 -51.57
N GLU A 97 -13.97 2.96 -51.94
CA GLU A 97 -12.73 2.86 -52.71
C GLU A 97 -11.62 2.28 -51.83
N VAL A 98 -11.50 2.79 -50.60
CA VAL A 98 -10.50 2.33 -49.63
C VAL A 98 -10.73 0.87 -49.20
N ARG A 99 -11.99 0.44 -49.07
CA ARG A 99 -12.35 -0.95 -48.74
C ARG A 99 -12.09 -1.92 -49.89
N LYS A 100 -12.30 -1.49 -51.14
CA LYS A 100 -11.98 -2.28 -52.32
C LYS A 100 -10.46 -2.41 -52.54
N SER A 101 -9.71 -1.34 -52.28
CA SER A 101 -8.25 -1.33 -52.43
C SER A 101 -7.52 -2.06 -51.30
N SER A 102 -8.13 -2.20 -50.12
CA SER A 102 -7.54 -2.84 -48.94
C SER A 102 -8.26 -4.16 -48.63
N PRO A 103 -7.83 -5.30 -49.22
CA PRO A 103 -8.48 -6.61 -49.00
C PRO A 103 -8.33 -7.11 -47.55
N VAL A 104 -7.33 -6.62 -46.81
CA VAL A 104 -7.16 -6.87 -45.38
C VAL A 104 -7.53 -5.60 -44.62
N PRO A 105 -8.40 -5.67 -43.59
CA PRO A 105 -8.77 -4.51 -42.82
C PRO A 105 -7.54 -3.95 -42.07
N PRO A 106 -7.27 -2.63 -42.15
CA PRO A 106 -6.20 -2.00 -41.39
C PRO A 106 -6.52 -2.04 -39.87
N PRO A 107 -5.54 -1.81 -38.98
CA PRO A 107 -5.75 -1.91 -37.53
C PRO A 107 -6.79 -0.89 -37.02
N LYS A 108 -7.65 -1.32 -36.09
CA LYS A 108 -8.58 -0.42 -35.36
C LYS A 108 -7.95 0.22 -34.12
N ILE A 109 -6.89 -0.40 -33.60
CA ILE A 109 -6.23 -0.01 -32.36
C ILE A 109 -4.80 0.38 -32.70
N PHE A 110 -4.39 1.57 -32.27
CA PHE A 110 -3.04 2.09 -32.45
C PHE A 110 -2.39 2.37 -31.10
N ILE A 111 -1.19 1.83 -30.88
CA ILE A 111 -0.35 2.16 -29.74
C ILE A 111 0.66 3.21 -30.19
N LEU A 112 0.60 4.40 -29.58
CA LEU A 112 1.56 5.48 -29.73
C LEU A 112 2.65 5.29 -28.66
N LYS A 113 3.82 4.79 -29.07
CA LYS A 113 4.97 4.60 -28.18
C LYS A 113 5.98 5.72 -28.34
N GLY A 114 6.62 6.07 -27.24
CA GLY A 114 7.78 6.95 -27.22
C GLY A 114 8.10 7.46 -25.83
N SER A 115 9.24 8.09 -25.67
CA SER A 115 9.73 8.74 -24.47
C SER A 115 8.84 9.92 -24.04
N SER A 116 8.96 10.34 -22.78
CA SER A 116 8.27 11.56 -22.33
C SER A 116 8.73 12.75 -23.18
N GLY A 117 7.80 13.59 -23.61
CA GLY A 117 8.11 14.75 -24.46
C GLY A 117 8.18 14.49 -25.98
N SER A 118 7.99 13.25 -26.45
CA SER A 118 7.95 12.93 -27.89
C SER A 118 6.70 13.46 -28.64
N GLY A 119 5.70 13.97 -27.92
CA GLY A 119 4.50 14.58 -28.51
C GLY A 119 3.32 13.63 -28.75
N LYS A 120 3.23 12.51 -28.01
CA LYS A 120 2.15 11.50 -28.13
C LYS A 120 0.74 12.10 -28.03
N THR A 121 0.43 12.81 -26.96
CA THR A 121 -0.89 13.43 -26.75
C THR A 121 -1.18 14.47 -27.84
N PHE A 122 -0.18 15.28 -28.19
CA PHE A 122 -0.28 16.30 -29.24
C PHE A 122 -0.60 15.69 -30.62
N PHE A 123 0.07 14.60 -30.97
CA PHE A 123 -0.18 13.85 -32.20
C PHE A 123 -1.59 13.22 -32.22
N ALA A 124 -2.02 12.64 -31.10
CA ALA A 124 -3.34 12.03 -30.98
C ALA A 124 -4.48 13.05 -31.10
N GLU A 125 -4.35 14.22 -30.45
CA GLU A 125 -5.32 15.32 -30.57
C GLU A 125 -5.45 15.82 -32.02
N ALA A 126 -4.31 15.96 -32.70
CA ALA A 126 -4.29 16.36 -34.10
C ALA A 126 -4.99 15.31 -35.00
N CYS A 127 -4.79 14.02 -34.72
CA CYS A 127 -5.51 12.93 -35.40
C CYS A 127 -7.02 13.00 -35.14
N GLN A 128 -7.45 13.21 -33.90
CA GLN A 128 -8.86 13.36 -33.55
C GLN A 128 -9.51 14.51 -34.32
N ARG A 129 -8.82 15.66 -34.41
CA ARG A 129 -9.32 16.82 -35.15
C ARG A 129 -9.41 16.56 -36.65
N GLU A 130 -8.37 15.97 -37.25
CA GLU A 130 -8.34 15.71 -38.68
C GLU A 130 -9.45 14.73 -39.09
N ILE A 131 -9.65 13.66 -38.30
CA ILE A 131 -10.72 12.69 -38.53
C ILE A 131 -12.10 13.35 -38.33
N PHE A 132 -12.25 14.24 -37.35
CA PHE A 132 -13.48 15.01 -37.18
C PHE A 132 -13.81 15.82 -38.44
N GLU A 133 -12.86 16.61 -38.94
CA GLU A 133 -13.03 17.45 -40.13
C GLU A 133 -13.23 16.63 -41.41
N ALA A 134 -12.51 15.51 -41.57
CA ALA A 134 -12.71 14.57 -42.66
C ALA A 134 -14.11 13.97 -42.63
N GLY A 135 -14.62 13.61 -41.44
CA GLY A 135 -15.97 13.07 -41.26
C GLY A 135 -17.07 14.01 -41.74
N LEU A 136 -16.91 15.33 -41.56
CA LEU A 136 -17.88 16.32 -42.04
C LEU A 136 -18.05 16.26 -43.57
N LYS A 137 -16.97 15.96 -44.31
CA LYS A 137 -17.01 15.80 -45.77
C LYS A 137 -17.88 14.60 -46.20
N TYR A 138 -17.97 13.57 -45.37
CA TYR A 138 -18.85 12.42 -45.54
C TYR A 138 -20.26 12.63 -44.96
N GLY A 139 -20.52 13.81 -44.39
CA GLY A 139 -21.75 14.13 -43.70
C GLY A 139 -21.92 13.30 -42.42
N LEU A 140 -20.82 13.01 -41.71
CA LEU A 140 -20.79 12.29 -40.43
C LEU A 140 -20.17 13.17 -39.35
N ILE A 141 -20.72 13.11 -38.14
CA ILE A 141 -20.08 13.70 -36.96
C ILE A 141 -19.33 12.58 -36.27
N VAL A 142 -18.00 12.67 -36.28
CA VAL A 142 -17.15 11.79 -35.48
C VAL A 142 -17.02 12.39 -34.09
N TYR A 143 -17.21 11.59 -33.06
CA TYR A 143 -17.02 12.01 -31.67
C TYR A 143 -15.56 11.80 -31.27
N TYR A 144 -14.99 12.74 -30.55
CA TYR A 144 -13.69 12.56 -29.89
C TYR A 144 -13.97 12.24 -28.42
N ALA A 145 -13.32 11.20 -27.91
CA ALA A 145 -13.38 10.83 -26.51
C ALA A 145 -11.95 10.69 -26.01
N SER A 146 -11.60 11.38 -24.92
CA SER A 146 -10.32 11.22 -24.25
C SER A 146 -10.58 10.67 -22.87
N LEU A 147 -9.75 9.74 -22.42
CA LEU A 147 -9.80 9.14 -21.10
C LEU A 147 -8.41 9.16 -20.49
N LYS A 148 -8.31 9.71 -19.28
CA LYS A 148 -7.11 9.57 -18.46
C LYS A 148 -7.36 8.52 -17.36
N PRO A 149 -6.37 7.65 -17.05
CA PRO A 149 -6.48 6.64 -16.01
C PRO A 149 -6.93 7.20 -14.66
N GLU A 150 -6.43 8.39 -14.29
CA GLU A 150 -6.78 9.12 -13.07
C GLU A 150 -8.28 9.44 -12.94
N GLU A 151 -8.99 9.57 -14.07
CA GLU A 151 -10.43 9.88 -14.11
C GLU A 151 -11.30 8.63 -13.90
N VAL A 152 -10.72 7.43 -14.01
CA VAL A 152 -11.41 6.15 -13.89
C VAL A 152 -11.36 5.60 -12.46
N TYR A 153 -10.24 5.79 -11.76
CA TYR A 153 -10.06 5.22 -10.43
C TYR A 153 -10.80 6.03 -9.37
N THR A 154 -11.58 5.33 -8.54
CA THR A 154 -12.30 5.93 -7.40
C THR A 154 -12.08 5.12 -6.13
N MET A 155 -12.33 5.74 -4.97
CA MET A 155 -12.24 5.05 -3.66
C MET A 155 -13.39 4.07 -3.40
N TRP A 156 -14.36 3.94 -4.32
CA TRP A 156 -15.58 3.15 -4.12
C TRP A 156 -15.52 1.85 -4.91
N TYR A 157 -15.54 0.73 -4.20
CA TYR A 157 -15.37 -0.60 -4.77
C TYR A 157 -16.33 -0.88 -5.94
N GLY A 158 -15.76 -1.24 -7.09
CA GLY A 158 -16.50 -1.65 -8.30
C GLY A 158 -17.04 -0.51 -9.16
N LYS A 159 -16.95 0.74 -8.68
CA LYS A 159 -17.39 1.92 -9.45
C LYS A 159 -16.43 2.24 -10.60
N SER A 160 -15.14 1.98 -10.43
CA SER A 160 -14.11 2.28 -11.45
C SER A 160 -14.31 1.42 -12.72
N ALA A 161 -14.62 0.12 -12.55
CA ALA A 161 -14.91 -0.78 -13.66
C ALA A 161 -16.22 -0.41 -14.39
N GLN A 162 -17.25 0.02 -13.65
CA GLN A 162 -18.50 0.51 -14.23
C GLN A 162 -18.30 1.79 -15.03
N GLN A 163 -17.51 2.74 -14.52
CA GLN A 163 -17.19 3.99 -15.22
C GLN A 163 -16.46 3.72 -16.54
N LEU A 164 -15.46 2.82 -16.51
CA LEU A 164 -14.76 2.42 -17.72
C LEU A 164 -15.70 1.76 -18.74
N SER A 165 -16.56 0.84 -18.29
CA SER A 165 -17.54 0.20 -19.17
C SER A 165 -18.50 1.22 -19.79
N ALA A 166 -19.02 2.15 -18.98
CA ALA A 166 -19.93 3.20 -19.43
C ALA A 166 -19.26 4.14 -20.45
N PHE A 167 -17.98 4.48 -20.25
CA PHE A 167 -17.21 5.28 -21.20
C PHE A 167 -17.13 4.59 -22.57
N PHE A 168 -16.71 3.32 -22.61
CA PHE A 168 -16.59 2.57 -23.86
C PHE A 168 -17.95 2.33 -24.53
N GLU A 169 -19.00 2.05 -23.76
CA GLU A 169 -20.35 1.88 -24.30
C GLU A 169 -20.87 3.17 -24.94
N ALA A 170 -20.66 4.32 -24.30
CA ALA A 170 -21.01 5.61 -24.88
C ALA A 170 -20.21 5.90 -26.16
N ALA A 171 -18.93 5.54 -26.18
CA ALA A 171 -18.04 5.74 -27.32
C ALA A 171 -18.37 4.80 -28.50
N PHE A 172 -18.64 3.52 -28.26
CA PHE A 172 -18.96 2.50 -29.27
C PHE A 172 -20.31 2.73 -29.96
N GLN A 173 -21.24 3.40 -29.28
CA GLN A 173 -22.55 3.73 -29.83
C GLN A 173 -22.51 4.84 -30.89
N ARG A 174 -21.38 5.50 -31.14
CA ARG A 174 -21.27 6.60 -32.12
C ARG A 174 -19.98 6.45 -32.93
N PRO A 175 -19.89 7.00 -34.16
CA PRO A 175 -18.63 7.09 -34.86
C PRO A 175 -17.68 7.88 -33.98
N SER A 176 -16.57 7.29 -33.54
CA SER A 176 -15.71 7.95 -32.55
C SER A 176 -14.24 7.60 -32.68
N VAL A 177 -13.40 8.53 -32.24
CA VAL A 177 -11.96 8.34 -32.05
C VAL A 177 -11.69 8.45 -30.56
N ILE A 178 -11.36 7.32 -29.95
CA ILE A 178 -11.08 7.18 -28.53
C ILE A 178 -9.58 7.36 -28.33
N LEU A 179 -9.18 8.24 -27.44
CA LEU A 179 -7.81 8.41 -26.97
C LEU A 179 -7.74 8.00 -25.51
N ILE A 180 -6.83 7.09 -25.20
CA ILE A 180 -6.45 6.76 -23.84
C ILE A 180 -5.04 7.23 -23.62
N ASP A 181 -4.90 8.26 -22.80
CA ASP A 181 -3.60 8.84 -22.50
C ASP A 181 -2.95 8.15 -21.31
N GLU A 182 -1.62 8.16 -21.27
CA GLU A 182 -0.83 7.61 -20.16
C GLU A 182 -1.23 6.19 -19.75
N PHE A 183 -1.45 5.31 -20.72
CA PHE A 183 -1.99 3.98 -20.48
C PHE A 183 -1.18 3.12 -19.49
N HIS A 184 0.13 3.35 -19.37
CA HIS A 184 0.96 2.73 -18.35
C HIS A 184 0.39 2.85 -16.91
N ALA A 185 -0.34 3.92 -16.58
CA ALA A 185 -0.97 4.05 -15.27
C ALA A 185 -2.16 3.08 -15.04
N PHE A 186 -2.75 2.50 -16.09
CA PHE A 186 -3.66 1.35 -15.93
C PHE A 186 -2.92 0.05 -15.60
N GLY A 187 -1.61 -0.03 -15.88
CA GLY A 187 -0.79 -1.24 -15.75
C GLY A 187 0.25 -1.22 -14.63
N SER A 188 0.56 -0.07 -14.03
CA SER A 188 1.69 0.09 -13.11
C SER A 188 1.36 -0.15 -11.63
N ARG A 189 0.26 -0.83 -11.29
CA ARG A 189 -0.08 -1.20 -9.92
C ARG A 189 -0.63 -2.63 -9.88
N PHE A 190 0.29 -3.57 -9.70
CA PHE A 190 -0.03 -4.97 -9.43
C PHE A 190 0.79 -5.40 -8.22
N ALA A 191 0.33 -5.09 -7.02
CA ALA A 191 0.98 -5.60 -5.81
C ALA A 191 0.11 -5.48 -4.55
N SER A 192 -1.22 -5.64 -4.65
CA SER A 192 -2.02 -5.72 -3.44
C SER A 192 -3.12 -6.77 -3.52
N THR A 193 -3.19 -7.60 -2.49
CA THR A 193 -4.37 -8.40 -2.11
C THR A 193 -5.42 -7.56 -1.37
N THR A 194 -5.20 -6.25 -1.27
CA THR A 194 -6.16 -5.30 -0.71
C THR A 194 -7.37 -5.11 -1.65
N GLU A 195 -8.48 -4.60 -1.14
CA GLU A 195 -9.68 -4.29 -1.92
C GLU A 195 -9.38 -3.44 -3.18
N VAL A 196 -8.35 -2.59 -3.11
CA VAL A 196 -7.87 -1.74 -4.22
C VAL A 196 -7.24 -2.57 -5.34
N GLY A 197 -6.43 -3.59 -5.03
CA GLY A 197 -5.81 -4.45 -6.04
C GLY A 197 -6.79 -5.42 -6.72
N MET A 198 -7.88 -5.79 -6.03
CA MET A 198 -8.99 -6.50 -6.67
C MET A 198 -9.77 -5.61 -7.65
N GLU A 199 -9.89 -4.31 -7.37
CA GLU A 199 -10.54 -3.36 -8.27
C GLU A 199 -9.69 -3.06 -9.51
N GLU A 200 -8.38 -2.90 -9.37
CA GLU A 200 -7.44 -2.69 -10.49
C GLU A 200 -7.48 -3.86 -11.48
N LYS A 201 -7.47 -5.12 -10.99
CA LYS A 201 -7.64 -6.32 -11.83
C LYS A 201 -8.98 -6.35 -12.57
N ARG A 202 -10.06 -5.88 -11.96
CA ARG A 202 -11.38 -5.78 -12.60
C ARG A 202 -11.41 -4.72 -13.69
N VAL A 203 -10.86 -3.52 -13.43
CA VAL A 203 -10.78 -2.44 -14.42
C VAL A 203 -10.05 -2.92 -15.67
N GLN A 204 -8.92 -3.63 -15.49
CA GLN A 204 -8.18 -4.20 -16.61
C GLN A 204 -8.93 -5.33 -17.33
N THR A 205 -9.64 -6.19 -16.59
CA THR A 205 -10.45 -7.27 -17.20
C THR A 205 -11.51 -6.66 -18.10
N VAL A 206 -12.26 -5.66 -17.59
CA VAL A 206 -13.25 -4.91 -18.38
C VAL A 206 -12.59 -4.21 -19.57
N PHE A 207 -11.42 -3.60 -19.39
CA PHE A 207 -10.68 -2.95 -20.46
C PHE A 207 -10.37 -3.91 -21.61
N LEU A 208 -9.80 -5.08 -21.28
CA LEU A 208 -9.47 -6.12 -22.25
C LEU A 208 -10.71 -6.68 -22.94
N GLU A 209 -11.81 -6.87 -22.21
CA GLU A 209 -13.10 -7.26 -22.78
C GLU A 209 -13.60 -6.21 -23.80
N LYS A 210 -13.49 -4.91 -23.49
CA LYS A 210 -13.90 -3.84 -24.42
C LYS A 210 -13.00 -3.75 -25.65
N ILE A 211 -11.71 -4.05 -25.52
CA ILE A 211 -10.79 -4.18 -26.67
C ILE A 211 -11.20 -5.34 -27.57
N ASP A 212 -11.47 -6.50 -26.98
CA ASP A 212 -11.91 -7.69 -27.74
C ASP A 212 -13.24 -7.40 -28.46
N ASP A 213 -14.15 -6.67 -27.81
CA ASP A 213 -15.41 -6.19 -28.40
C ASP A 213 -15.17 -5.26 -29.60
N LEU A 214 -14.25 -4.30 -29.48
CA LEU A 214 -13.92 -3.36 -30.55
C LEU A 214 -13.38 -4.06 -31.81
N GLN A 215 -12.60 -5.13 -31.62
CA GLN A 215 -12.05 -5.91 -32.72
C GLN A 215 -13.09 -6.84 -33.36
N LYS A 216 -13.88 -7.57 -32.56
CA LYS A 216 -14.86 -8.55 -33.04
C LYS A 216 -16.10 -7.91 -33.65
N LYS A 217 -16.58 -6.79 -33.07
CA LYS A 217 -17.81 -6.13 -33.52
C LYS A 217 -17.51 -5.03 -34.55
N ASN A 218 -18.48 -4.78 -35.43
CA ASN A 218 -18.34 -3.80 -36.52
C ASN A 218 -18.63 -2.35 -36.07
N TYR A 219 -18.03 -1.93 -34.95
CA TYR A 219 -18.14 -0.55 -34.45
C TYR A 219 -17.35 0.42 -35.34
N ARG A 220 -17.90 1.62 -35.56
CA ARG A 220 -17.25 2.73 -36.27
C ARG A 220 -16.31 3.51 -35.35
N CYS A 221 -15.38 2.80 -34.71
CA CYS A 221 -14.51 3.38 -33.69
C CYS A 221 -13.05 3.05 -33.95
N ILE A 222 -12.18 4.01 -33.63
CA ILE A 222 -10.72 3.82 -33.58
C ILE A 222 -10.25 4.13 -32.17
N LEU A 223 -9.32 3.33 -31.67
CA LEU A 223 -8.72 3.50 -30.35
C LEU A 223 -7.23 3.84 -30.50
N LEU A 224 -6.84 4.99 -29.96
CA LEU A 224 -5.47 5.45 -29.83
C LEU A 224 -5.04 5.29 -28.37
N ILE A 225 -3.93 4.60 -28.11
CA ILE A 225 -3.39 4.36 -26.78
C ILE A 225 -1.99 4.96 -26.72
N SER A 226 -1.77 6.00 -25.92
CA SER A 226 -0.43 6.54 -25.68
C SER A 226 0.21 5.92 -24.45
N THR A 227 1.47 5.50 -24.60
CA THR A 227 2.25 4.92 -23.50
C THR A 227 3.73 5.27 -23.60
N ASN A 228 4.38 5.40 -22.43
CA ASN A 228 5.83 5.51 -22.29
C ASN A 228 6.51 4.12 -22.14
N GLU A 229 5.76 3.10 -21.72
CA GLU A 229 6.26 1.76 -21.37
C GLU A 229 5.64 0.73 -22.32
N TYR A 230 6.23 0.60 -23.51
CA TYR A 230 5.64 -0.22 -24.57
C TYR A 230 5.74 -1.74 -24.32
N GLU A 231 6.82 -2.22 -23.70
CA GLU A 231 7.13 -3.64 -23.62
C GLU A 231 6.10 -4.45 -22.80
N THR A 232 5.66 -3.91 -21.66
CA THR A 232 4.70 -4.54 -20.74
C THR A 232 3.30 -4.67 -21.33
N ILE A 233 2.86 -3.67 -22.10
CA ILE A 233 1.52 -3.61 -22.70
C ILE A 233 1.40 -4.51 -23.94
N THR A 234 2.49 -4.62 -24.70
CA THR A 234 2.47 -5.23 -26.03
C THR A 234 2.17 -6.72 -25.97
N GLU A 235 2.62 -7.45 -24.95
CA GLU A 235 2.41 -8.89 -24.88
C GLU A 235 0.93 -9.27 -24.67
N THR A 236 0.23 -8.56 -23.79
CA THR A 236 -1.17 -8.83 -23.48
C THR A 236 -2.11 -8.44 -24.63
N LEU A 237 -1.83 -7.31 -25.29
CA LEU A 237 -2.65 -6.81 -26.40
C LEU A 237 -2.33 -7.50 -27.74
N ARG A 238 -1.06 -7.84 -28.02
CA ARG A 238 -0.65 -8.51 -29.27
C ARG A 238 -1.20 -9.94 -29.36
N ARG A 239 -1.33 -10.65 -28.23
CA ARG A 239 -1.94 -12.00 -28.18
C ARG A 239 -3.43 -12.00 -28.56
N ARG A 240 -4.11 -10.84 -28.53
CA ARG A 240 -5.57 -10.74 -28.69
C ARG A 240 -6.04 -10.13 -30.02
N GLY A 241 -5.16 -9.55 -30.84
CA GLY A 241 -5.51 -9.18 -32.22
C GLY A 241 -4.55 -8.25 -32.95
N ILE A 242 -5.02 -7.65 -34.05
CA ILE A 242 -4.26 -6.78 -34.96
C ILE A 242 -4.16 -5.37 -34.36
N VAL A 243 -2.99 -5.01 -33.85
CA VAL A 243 -2.69 -3.71 -33.25
C VAL A 243 -1.62 -3.00 -34.09
N GLY A 244 -1.91 -1.78 -34.53
CA GLY A 244 -0.94 -0.91 -35.18
C GLY A 244 -0.04 -0.25 -34.14
N THR A 245 1.25 -0.12 -34.43
CA THR A 245 2.21 0.52 -33.51
C THR A 245 2.89 1.68 -34.21
N ILE A 246 2.93 2.82 -33.53
CA ILE A 246 3.50 4.06 -34.05
C ILE A 246 4.60 4.50 -33.09
N ASP A 247 5.82 4.52 -33.60
CA ASP A 247 7.00 4.92 -32.84
C ASP A 247 7.29 6.42 -33.03
N LEU A 248 6.92 7.21 -32.03
CA LEU A 248 7.18 8.64 -32.05
C LEU A 248 8.62 8.97 -31.65
N ASP A 249 9.41 8.06 -31.09
CA ASP A 249 10.84 8.32 -30.83
C ASP A 249 11.69 8.07 -32.07
N ALA A 250 11.39 7.00 -32.82
CA ALA A 250 12.18 6.61 -33.98
C ALA A 250 12.20 7.67 -35.10
N GLY A 251 11.12 8.46 -35.22
CA GLY A 251 11.04 9.53 -36.23
C GLY A 251 11.47 10.92 -35.76
N VAL A 252 12.07 11.07 -34.56
CA VAL A 252 12.63 12.37 -34.14
C VAL A 252 13.94 12.61 -34.88
N ASN A 253 13.87 13.44 -35.92
CA ASN A 253 15.01 13.84 -36.73
C ASN A 253 15.45 15.28 -36.42
N LYS A 254 16.74 15.58 -36.57
CA LYS A 254 17.27 16.96 -36.36
C LYS A 254 16.56 17.99 -37.24
N ALA A 255 16.20 17.62 -38.48
CA ALA A 255 15.41 18.46 -39.37
C ALA A 255 14.02 18.83 -38.80
N MET A 256 13.35 17.88 -38.12
CA MET A 256 12.08 18.13 -37.44
C MET A 256 12.26 19.13 -36.29
N LEU A 257 13.32 18.98 -35.48
CA LEU A 257 13.61 19.91 -34.38
C LEU A 257 13.92 21.33 -34.87
N ILE A 258 14.68 21.44 -35.96
CA ILE A 258 14.98 22.73 -36.62
C ILE A 258 13.70 23.40 -37.12
N GLU A 259 12.79 22.63 -37.72
CA GLU A 259 11.51 23.15 -38.21
C GLU A 259 10.60 23.62 -37.05
N ILE A 260 10.57 22.88 -35.94
CA ILE A 260 9.85 23.30 -34.72
C ILE A 260 10.45 24.60 -34.16
N ALA A 261 11.78 24.69 -34.08
CA ALA A 261 12.48 25.89 -33.64
C ALA A 261 12.20 27.07 -34.58
N ARG A 262 12.16 26.86 -35.90
CA ARG A 262 11.82 27.90 -36.89
C ARG A 262 10.44 28.47 -36.63
N ARG A 263 9.42 27.61 -36.50
CA ARG A 263 8.03 28.05 -36.20
C ARG A 263 7.92 28.79 -34.88
N LYS A 264 8.67 28.37 -33.85
CA LYS A 264 8.74 29.09 -32.56
C LYS A 264 9.42 30.44 -32.70
N CYS A 265 10.47 30.54 -33.52
CA CYS A 265 11.13 31.82 -33.82
C CYS A 265 10.18 32.77 -34.56
N GLU A 266 9.45 32.30 -35.56
CA GLU A 266 8.43 33.08 -36.26
C GLU A 266 7.31 33.55 -35.31
N LYS A 267 6.82 32.64 -34.45
CA LYS A 267 5.77 32.96 -33.47
C LYS A 267 6.18 34.06 -32.49
N TYR A 268 7.43 34.04 -32.04
CA TYR A 268 7.94 34.96 -31.03
C TYR A 268 8.74 36.14 -31.61
N GLY A 269 8.88 36.23 -32.94
CA GLY A 269 9.64 37.28 -33.62
C GLY A 269 11.16 37.23 -33.35
N ILE A 270 11.72 36.04 -33.16
CA ILE A 270 13.15 35.83 -32.83
C ILE A 270 13.96 35.76 -34.11
N ASN A 271 14.95 36.65 -34.26
CA ASN A 271 15.82 36.73 -35.44
C ASN A 271 17.16 35.99 -35.22
N ILE A 272 17.08 34.71 -34.85
CA ILE A 272 18.24 33.83 -34.65
C ILE A 272 18.06 32.62 -35.56
N ASP A 273 19.15 32.15 -36.17
CA ASP A 273 19.14 30.94 -36.98
C ASP A 273 18.70 29.71 -36.14
N PRO A 274 17.58 29.05 -36.51
CA PRO A 274 17.06 27.89 -35.78
C PRO A 274 18.06 26.74 -35.66
N VAL A 275 18.96 26.59 -36.64
CA VAL A 275 20.01 25.55 -36.59
C VAL A 275 20.94 25.78 -35.40
N LYS A 276 21.39 27.02 -35.22
CA LYS A 276 22.28 27.41 -34.11
C LYS A 276 21.61 27.28 -32.74
N ILE A 277 20.29 27.46 -32.67
CA ILE A 277 19.53 27.24 -31.44
C ILE A 277 19.53 25.76 -31.07
N ILE A 278 19.22 24.88 -32.03
CA ILE A 278 19.23 23.43 -31.80
C ILE A 278 20.63 22.95 -31.42
N ASP A 279 21.68 23.39 -32.12
CA ASP A 279 23.06 23.07 -31.78
C ASP A 279 23.42 23.52 -30.35
N ALA A 280 23.02 24.74 -29.96
CA ALA A 280 23.26 25.24 -28.61
C ALA A 280 22.53 24.44 -27.51
N LEU A 281 21.33 23.93 -27.80
CA LEU A 281 20.58 23.05 -26.90
C LEU A 281 21.22 21.66 -26.83
N GLU A 282 21.60 21.07 -27.97
CA GLU A 282 22.29 19.78 -28.05
C GLU A 282 23.63 19.81 -27.31
N ASP A 283 24.49 20.79 -27.56
CA ASP A 283 25.81 20.95 -26.90
C ASP A 283 25.68 21.06 -25.37
N SER A 284 24.68 21.83 -24.92
CA SER A 284 24.44 22.06 -23.49
C SER A 284 23.90 20.81 -22.78
N LEU A 285 23.20 19.93 -23.50
CA LEU A 285 22.68 18.66 -22.97
C LEU A 285 23.74 17.54 -23.07
N MET A 286 24.54 17.49 -24.14
CA MET A 286 25.58 16.47 -24.33
C MET A 286 26.73 16.58 -23.33
N SER A 287 27.12 17.79 -22.96
CA SER A 287 28.18 18.03 -21.95
C SER A 287 27.85 17.51 -20.55
N VAL A 288 26.62 17.04 -20.33
CA VAL A 288 26.06 16.78 -19.00
C VAL A 288 25.43 15.36 -18.88
N GLY A 289 25.55 14.54 -19.92
CA GLY A 289 25.06 13.15 -19.97
C GLY A 289 23.99 12.98 -21.06
N GLY A 290 24.27 12.09 -22.02
CA GLY A 290 23.64 12.02 -23.35
C GLY A 290 22.12 11.77 -23.40
N VAL A 291 21.31 12.75 -23.03
CA VAL A 291 19.88 12.77 -23.31
C VAL A 291 19.66 13.32 -24.72
N ARG A 292 18.92 12.56 -25.54
CA ARG A 292 18.52 12.98 -26.89
C ARG A 292 17.45 14.07 -26.77
N LEU A 293 17.65 15.19 -27.45
CA LEU A 293 16.74 16.34 -27.41
C LEU A 293 15.35 15.98 -27.97
N THR A 294 14.27 16.24 -27.21
CA THR A 294 12.90 15.97 -27.66
C THR A 294 12.19 17.23 -28.20
N PRO A 295 11.12 17.09 -29.01
CA PRO A 295 10.28 18.22 -29.43
C PRO A 295 9.74 19.07 -28.27
N ALA A 296 9.36 18.44 -27.16
CA ALA A 296 8.89 19.14 -25.97
C ALA A 296 10.01 19.94 -25.30
N ASP A 297 11.23 19.39 -25.22
CA ASP A 297 12.38 20.10 -24.66
C ASP A 297 12.68 21.38 -25.45
N VAL A 298 12.62 21.32 -26.78
CA VAL A 298 12.76 22.51 -27.63
C VAL A 298 11.68 23.52 -27.29
N CYS A 299 10.41 23.12 -27.27
CA CYS A 299 9.31 24.04 -26.93
C CYS A 299 9.46 24.66 -25.54
N ASN A 300 9.81 23.85 -24.54
CA ASN A 300 10.00 24.29 -23.16
C ASN A 300 11.20 25.23 -23.04
N ALA A 301 12.29 25.01 -23.79
CA ALA A 301 13.42 25.92 -23.83
C ALA A 301 12.98 27.31 -24.30
N PHE A 302 12.21 27.40 -25.40
CA PHE A 302 11.64 28.66 -25.86
C PHE A 302 10.74 29.30 -24.79
N ASP A 303 9.86 28.52 -24.16
CA ASP A 303 8.93 29.07 -23.18
C ASP A 303 9.65 29.55 -21.89
N ILE A 304 10.73 28.88 -21.47
CA ILE A 304 11.61 29.34 -20.38
C ILE A 304 12.25 30.67 -20.77
N VAL A 305 12.91 30.75 -21.93
CA VAL A 305 13.56 31.99 -22.41
C VAL A 305 12.56 33.14 -22.46
N MET A 306 11.38 32.91 -23.03
CA MET A 306 10.33 33.92 -23.11
C MET A 306 9.83 34.32 -21.72
N SER A 307 9.59 33.36 -20.81
CA SER A 307 9.15 33.70 -19.46
C SER A 307 10.17 34.58 -18.72
N GLU A 308 11.47 34.33 -18.89
CA GLU A 308 12.52 35.08 -18.19
C GLU A 308 12.73 36.47 -18.74
N LYS A 309 12.67 36.59 -20.07
CA LYS A 309 12.81 37.87 -20.76
C LYS A 309 11.59 38.77 -20.58
N PHE A 310 10.40 38.21 -20.42
CA PHE A 310 9.16 38.98 -20.25
C PHE A 310 8.76 39.22 -18.78
N LYS A 311 9.36 38.52 -17.80
CA LYS A 311 9.16 38.74 -16.35
C LYS A 311 9.28 40.20 -15.89
N PRO A 312 10.29 40.99 -16.32
CA PRO A 312 10.43 42.40 -15.90
C PRO A 312 9.27 43.26 -16.41
N ILE A 313 8.84 43.02 -17.66
CA ILE A 313 7.73 43.73 -18.29
C ILE A 313 6.41 43.38 -17.60
N GLN A 314 6.18 42.10 -17.31
CA GLN A 314 5.00 41.63 -16.56
C GLN A 314 4.92 42.27 -15.17
N ARG A 315 6.03 42.33 -14.43
CA ARG A 315 6.09 43.03 -13.13
C ARG A 315 5.78 44.52 -13.24
N GLY A 316 6.30 45.19 -14.28
CA GLY A 316 6.01 46.60 -14.55
C GLY A 316 4.56 46.89 -14.99
N ILE A 317 3.88 45.92 -15.60
CA ILE A 317 2.45 46.02 -15.97
C ILE A 317 1.56 45.73 -14.75
N ILE A 318 1.87 44.68 -13.98
CA ILE A 318 1.16 44.35 -12.72
C ILE A 318 1.26 45.50 -11.73
N GLY A 319 2.44 46.11 -11.60
CA GLY A 319 2.63 47.32 -10.77
C GLY A 319 1.78 48.50 -11.23
N ARG A 320 1.62 48.72 -12.55
CA ARG A 320 0.74 49.77 -13.10
C ARG A 320 -0.74 49.51 -12.86
N ILE A 321 -1.18 48.25 -12.95
CA ILE A 321 -2.58 47.84 -12.73
C ILE A 321 -2.94 47.95 -11.24
N LEU A 322 -2.04 47.57 -10.33
CA LEU A 322 -2.25 47.65 -8.88
C LEU A 322 -2.16 49.08 -8.31
N LEU A 323 -1.36 49.97 -8.90
CA LEU A 323 -1.09 51.31 -8.35
C LEU A 323 -1.76 52.48 -9.11
N GLY A 324 -2.57 52.22 -10.12
CA GLY A 324 -3.44 53.24 -10.73
C GLY A 324 -2.72 54.45 -11.38
N PHE A 325 -1.46 54.31 -11.79
CA PHE A 325 -0.73 55.40 -12.44
C PHE A 325 -1.02 55.50 -13.95
N LYS A 326 -1.65 56.60 -14.36
CA LYS A 326 -1.67 57.10 -15.75
C LYS A 326 -0.38 57.86 -16.02
N GLY A 327 0.66 57.15 -16.44
CA GLY A 327 1.92 57.75 -16.90
C GLY A 327 2.31 57.19 -18.27
N ASP A 328 2.32 58.06 -19.28
CA ASP A 328 2.65 57.75 -20.66
C ASP A 328 4.18 57.65 -20.82
N GLN A 329 4.75 56.51 -20.45
CA GLN A 329 6.10 56.14 -20.85
C GLN A 329 6.02 54.87 -21.69
N GLN A 330 6.31 55.03 -22.98
CA GLN A 330 6.47 53.96 -23.94
C GLN A 330 7.48 52.93 -23.40
N VAL A 331 6.99 51.76 -22.98
CA VAL A 331 7.84 50.59 -22.76
C VAL A 331 8.16 50.01 -24.13
N LYS A 332 9.06 50.67 -24.87
CA LYS A 332 9.78 50.07 -25.99
C LYS A 332 11.13 49.62 -25.46
N ASN A 333 11.20 48.40 -24.93
CA ASN A 333 12.46 47.66 -24.93
C ASN A 333 12.18 46.35 -25.64
N ALA A 334 12.64 46.27 -26.90
CA ALA A 334 12.79 45.00 -27.59
C ALA A 334 13.73 44.15 -26.75
N VAL A 335 13.20 43.11 -26.12
CA VAL A 335 14.03 42.23 -25.31
C VAL A 335 14.83 41.38 -26.28
N GLU A 336 16.10 41.73 -26.46
CA GLU A 336 17.00 40.99 -27.36
C GLU A 336 17.27 39.61 -26.76
N ILE A 337 16.95 38.58 -27.54
CA ILE A 337 17.15 37.17 -27.18
C ILE A 337 18.47 36.73 -27.81
N SER A 338 19.29 36.03 -27.05
CA SER A 338 20.62 35.58 -27.43
C SER A 338 20.75 34.06 -27.37
N LEU A 339 21.76 33.48 -28.06
CA LEU A 339 22.05 32.05 -27.98
C LEU A 339 22.43 31.59 -26.56
N SER A 340 23.01 32.47 -25.73
CA SER A 340 23.30 32.18 -24.31
C SER A 340 22.04 31.91 -23.51
N ASP A 341 20.94 32.58 -23.81
CA ASP A 341 19.67 32.37 -23.10
C ASP A 341 19.14 30.94 -23.31
N PHE A 342 19.32 30.38 -24.51
CA PHE A 342 18.96 29.00 -24.82
C PHE A 342 19.87 27.98 -24.13
N ARG A 343 21.16 28.28 -23.99
CA ARG A 343 22.09 27.44 -23.19
C ARG A 343 21.71 27.41 -21.71
N ASP A 344 21.32 28.56 -21.16
CA ASP A 344 20.87 28.64 -19.76
C ASP A 344 19.50 27.98 -19.55
N ALA A 345 18.60 28.08 -20.53
CA ALA A 345 17.35 27.33 -20.52
C ALA A 345 17.57 25.81 -20.56
N ALA A 346 18.52 25.32 -21.38
CA ALA A 346 18.90 23.90 -21.40
C ALA A 346 19.41 23.41 -20.05
N ARG A 347 20.23 24.21 -19.35
CA ARG A 347 20.69 23.89 -17.98
C ARG A 347 19.53 23.78 -16.98
N LYS A 348 18.48 24.59 -17.14
CA LYS A 348 17.27 24.54 -16.29
C LYS A 348 16.33 23.39 -16.64
N LEU A 349 16.24 22.97 -17.91
CA LEU A 349 15.47 21.78 -18.29
C LEU A 349 15.98 20.52 -17.57
N ARG A 350 17.30 20.44 -17.31
CA ARG A 350 17.89 19.38 -16.48
C ARG A 350 17.37 19.41 -15.05
N SER A 351 17.19 20.59 -14.44
CA SER A 351 16.63 20.62 -13.09
C SER A 351 15.24 20.00 -13.08
N TYR A 352 14.37 20.23 -14.07
CA TYR A 352 13.04 19.60 -14.08
C TYR A 352 13.06 18.08 -14.33
N THR A 353 13.80 17.59 -15.33
CA THR A 353 13.88 16.13 -15.63
C THR A 353 14.66 15.34 -14.59
N THR A 354 15.69 15.94 -14.01
CA THR A 354 16.39 15.37 -12.86
C THR A 354 15.50 15.47 -11.63
N THR A 355 14.70 16.52 -11.43
CA THR A 355 13.80 16.64 -10.27
C THR A 355 12.60 15.71 -10.36
N GLU A 356 12.08 15.32 -11.53
CA GLU A 356 11.07 14.24 -11.59
C GLU A 356 11.67 12.85 -11.31
N LYS A 357 12.81 12.52 -11.92
CA LYS A 357 13.52 11.24 -11.64
C LYS A 357 14.11 11.19 -10.23
N THR A 358 14.53 12.34 -9.70
CA THR A 358 15.12 12.47 -8.36
C THR A 358 14.14 12.94 -7.30
N GLU A 359 12.93 13.40 -7.54
CA GLU A 359 11.96 13.60 -6.45
C GLU A 359 11.37 12.27 -6.01
N ALA A 360 11.13 11.34 -6.95
CA ALA A 360 10.83 9.96 -6.60
C ALA A 360 12.03 9.31 -5.87
N ALA A 361 13.26 9.41 -6.42
CA ALA A 361 14.43 8.79 -5.79
C ALA A 361 14.95 9.51 -4.52
N LYS A 362 14.93 10.85 -4.45
CA LYS A 362 15.38 11.64 -3.26
C LYS A 362 14.36 11.61 -2.13
N ARG A 363 13.07 11.37 -2.40
CA ARG A 363 12.08 11.14 -1.32
C ARG A 363 12.23 9.74 -0.73
N ALA A 364 12.68 8.74 -1.52
CA ALA A 364 12.95 7.38 -1.06
C ALA A 364 14.25 7.23 -0.27
N ILE A 365 15.27 8.02 -0.58
CA ILE A 365 16.61 7.87 -0.02
C ILE A 365 16.84 8.87 1.11
N ILE A 366 16.78 8.41 2.36
CA ILE A 366 17.37 9.16 3.46
C ILE A 366 18.89 8.90 3.41
N ARG A 367 19.59 9.68 2.59
CA ARG A 367 21.05 9.78 2.63
C ARG A 367 21.40 10.57 3.89
N ILE A 368 22.05 9.91 4.85
CA ILE A 368 22.40 10.48 6.15
C ILE A 368 23.93 10.52 6.25
N ALA A 369 24.44 11.58 6.88
CA ALA A 369 25.77 11.58 7.48
C ALA A 369 25.60 11.25 8.98
N PRO A 370 25.78 9.98 9.39
CA PRO A 370 25.53 9.56 10.76
C PRO A 370 26.47 10.26 11.75
N ARG A 371 25.92 10.64 12.91
CA ARG A 371 26.66 11.30 13.99
C ARG A 371 27.13 10.31 15.06
N GLU A 372 26.58 9.11 15.04
CA GLU A 372 26.87 8.03 15.95
C GLU A 372 28.33 7.58 15.82
N ARG A 373 28.92 7.16 16.93
CA ARG A 373 30.32 6.71 17.07
C ARG A 373 30.39 5.36 17.77
N TYR A 374 31.56 4.73 17.78
CA TYR A 374 31.73 3.44 18.49
C TYR A 374 31.45 3.52 19.99
N SER A 375 31.62 4.69 20.59
CA SER A 375 31.31 4.97 22.00
C SER A 375 29.81 4.98 22.32
N ASP A 376 28.95 5.10 21.30
CA ASP A 376 27.50 5.18 21.48
C ASP A 376 26.84 3.78 21.45
N VAL A 377 27.62 2.73 21.18
CA VAL A 377 27.15 1.34 21.11
C VAL A 377 27.72 0.54 22.29
N GLY A 378 26.88 0.16 23.25
CA GLY A 378 27.27 -0.69 24.37
C GLY A 378 27.03 -2.17 24.12
N GLY A 379 27.83 -3.04 24.75
CA GLY A 379 27.68 -4.49 24.66
C GLY A 379 28.15 -5.11 23.34
N LEU A 380 27.61 -6.30 23.01
CA LEU A 380 28.00 -7.11 21.84
C LEU A 380 29.50 -7.49 21.86
N HIS A 381 30.03 -7.85 23.03
CA HIS A 381 31.45 -8.18 23.21
C HIS A 381 31.86 -9.33 22.30
N GLY A 382 33.04 -9.23 21.70
CA GLY A 382 33.54 -10.16 20.68
C GLY A 382 33.01 -9.85 19.28
N ILE A 383 31.69 -9.89 19.05
CA ILE A 383 31.13 -9.75 17.70
C ILE A 383 31.22 -8.31 17.17
N LYS A 384 31.09 -7.29 18.04
CA LYS A 384 31.21 -5.87 17.66
C LYS A 384 32.56 -5.57 17.01
N GLU A 385 33.64 -6.06 17.60
CA GLU A 385 35.00 -5.83 17.11
C GLU A 385 35.24 -6.53 15.76
N GLU A 386 34.70 -7.74 15.59
CA GLU A 386 34.77 -8.49 14.34
C GLU A 386 34.03 -7.76 13.21
N ILE A 387 32.79 -7.33 13.47
CA ILE A 387 31.98 -6.55 12.51
C ILE A 387 32.71 -5.26 12.11
N ILE A 388 33.24 -4.51 13.09
CA ILE A 388 33.97 -3.26 12.83
C ILE A 388 35.18 -3.51 11.92
N LYS A 389 35.99 -4.54 12.21
CA LYS A 389 37.19 -4.86 11.44
C LYS A 389 36.83 -5.25 9.99
N GLU A 390 35.85 -6.13 9.80
CA GLU A 390 35.47 -6.60 8.46
C GLU A 390 34.86 -5.50 7.59
N ILE A 391 33.94 -4.71 8.15
CA ILE A 391 33.27 -3.66 7.39
C ILE A 391 34.25 -2.51 7.09
N SER A 392 35.09 -2.12 8.04
CA SER A 392 36.08 -1.05 7.81
C SER A 392 37.11 -1.47 6.75
N LEU A 393 37.53 -2.75 6.75
CA LEU A 393 38.39 -3.29 5.70
C LEU A 393 37.70 -3.32 4.32
N ALA A 394 36.40 -3.60 4.27
CA ALA A 394 35.62 -3.57 3.02
C ALA A 394 35.41 -2.16 2.46
N LEU A 395 35.41 -1.13 3.32
CA LEU A 395 35.33 0.28 2.91
C LEU A 395 36.65 0.83 2.35
N ASP A 396 37.80 0.31 2.79
CA ASP A 396 39.14 0.71 2.30
C ASP A 396 39.68 -0.24 1.21
N ALA A 397 39.15 -0.11 0.00
CA ALA A 397 39.57 -0.97 -1.11
C ALA A 397 41.03 -0.78 -1.53
N ASN A 398 41.68 0.34 -1.21
CA ASN A 398 43.08 0.56 -1.56
C ASN A 398 44.00 -0.38 -0.79
N LEU A 399 43.69 -0.59 0.49
CA LEU A 399 44.41 -1.54 1.34
C LEU A 399 44.13 -2.99 0.91
N ALA A 400 42.87 -3.31 0.60
CA ALA A 400 42.47 -4.64 0.15
C ALA A 400 43.11 -5.05 -1.18
N VAL A 401 43.15 -4.14 -2.17
CA VAL A 401 43.78 -4.38 -3.48
C VAL A 401 45.30 -4.58 -3.34
N LYS A 402 45.98 -3.75 -2.53
CA LYS A 402 47.42 -3.92 -2.25
C LYS A 402 47.74 -5.24 -1.55
N ALA A 403 46.82 -5.73 -0.73
CA ALA A 403 46.95 -7.00 -0.02
C ALA A 403 46.56 -8.24 -0.86
N GLY A 404 46.05 -8.06 -2.09
CA GLY A 404 45.53 -9.16 -2.90
C GLY A 404 44.28 -9.83 -2.31
N TYR A 405 43.59 -9.15 -1.39
CA TYR A 405 42.43 -9.65 -0.68
C TYR A 405 41.14 -9.13 -1.34
N LYS A 406 40.18 -10.01 -1.59
CA LYS A 406 38.85 -9.63 -2.12
C LYS A 406 37.88 -9.49 -0.95
N PRO A 407 37.56 -8.25 -0.51
CA PRO A 407 36.73 -8.07 0.67
C PRO A 407 35.28 -8.49 0.41
N PRO A 408 34.57 -9.03 1.43
CA PRO A 408 33.15 -9.30 1.34
C PRO A 408 32.39 -7.99 1.18
N LYS A 409 31.40 -7.98 0.28
CA LYS A 409 30.63 -6.76 -0.08
C LYS A 409 29.24 -6.72 0.56
N GLY A 410 28.76 -7.85 1.04
CA GLY A 410 27.44 -8.01 1.65
C GLY A 410 27.54 -8.62 3.04
N PHE A 411 26.93 -7.96 4.03
CA PHE A 411 26.79 -8.43 5.41
C PHE A 411 25.31 -8.59 5.81
N ILE A 412 24.94 -9.65 6.54
CA ILE A 412 23.62 -9.77 7.17
C ILE A 412 23.74 -9.58 8.67
N PHE A 413 22.94 -8.68 9.23
CA PHE A 413 22.73 -8.52 10.66
C PHE A 413 21.39 -9.14 11.03
N TYR A 414 21.39 -10.21 11.83
CA TYR A 414 20.15 -10.88 12.23
C TYR A 414 20.04 -11.03 13.74
N GLY A 415 18.82 -11.16 14.26
CA GLY A 415 18.56 -11.38 15.68
C GLY A 415 17.36 -10.59 16.18
N PRO A 416 17.00 -10.68 17.48
CA PRO A 416 15.79 -10.07 18.03
C PRO A 416 15.70 -8.55 17.78
N PRO A 417 14.49 -7.96 17.78
CA PRO A 417 14.32 -6.53 17.62
C PRO A 417 14.93 -5.75 18.80
N GLY A 418 15.44 -4.55 18.53
CA GLY A 418 15.97 -3.66 19.57
C GLY A 418 17.36 -4.01 20.11
N THR A 419 18.11 -4.90 19.44
CA THR A 419 19.50 -5.29 19.78
C THR A 419 20.58 -4.37 19.22
N GLY A 420 20.21 -3.30 18.50
CA GLY A 420 21.16 -2.29 18.01
C GLY A 420 21.74 -2.53 16.62
N LYS A 421 21.13 -3.39 15.79
CA LYS A 421 21.55 -3.67 14.39
C LYS A 421 21.77 -2.38 13.58
N THR A 422 20.75 -1.52 13.51
CA THR A 422 20.79 -0.24 12.80
C THR A 422 21.74 0.77 13.45
N LEU A 423 21.85 0.75 14.79
CA LEU A 423 22.73 1.66 15.54
C LEU A 423 24.21 1.35 15.27
N LEU A 424 24.61 0.08 15.28
CA LEU A 424 25.98 -0.33 14.99
C LEU A 424 26.38 0.01 13.55
N ALA A 425 25.49 -0.22 12.58
CA ALA A 425 25.75 0.15 11.19
C ALA A 425 25.97 1.67 11.02
N LYS A 426 25.15 2.50 11.68
CA LYS A 426 25.33 3.97 11.70
C LYS A 426 26.63 4.38 12.38
N ALA A 427 26.99 3.76 13.50
CA ALA A 427 28.25 4.05 14.20
C ALA A 427 29.47 3.73 13.33
N ILE A 428 29.45 2.62 12.58
CA ILE A 428 30.51 2.26 11.63
C ILE A 428 30.61 3.28 10.49
N ALA A 429 29.49 3.70 9.94
CA ALA A 429 29.48 4.74 8.91
C ALA A 429 29.99 6.09 9.45
N GLY A 430 29.60 6.45 10.67
CA GLY A 430 29.96 7.71 11.31
C GLY A 430 31.43 7.79 11.68
N GLU A 431 32.04 6.69 12.15
CA GLU A 431 33.47 6.62 12.46
C GLU A 431 34.34 6.68 11.19
N ASN A 432 33.93 5.96 10.14
CA ASN A 432 34.65 5.93 8.87
C ASN A 432 34.35 7.15 7.97
N ASN A 433 33.45 8.04 8.42
CA ASN A 433 33.01 9.24 7.69
C ASN A 433 32.53 8.93 6.24
N VAL A 434 31.74 7.88 6.10
CA VAL A 434 31.19 7.41 4.81
C VAL A 434 29.70 7.71 4.71
N TRP A 435 29.18 7.79 3.48
CA TRP A 435 27.76 8.04 3.26
C TRP A 435 26.90 6.85 3.70
N PHE A 436 25.80 7.10 4.42
CA PHE A 436 24.89 6.06 4.89
C PHE A 436 23.53 6.18 4.20
N TYR A 437 23.13 5.13 3.50
CA TYR A 437 21.82 5.01 2.85
C TYR A 437 20.95 4.10 3.71
N ASN A 438 19.96 4.66 4.40
CA ASN A 438 19.04 3.88 5.22
C ASN A 438 17.75 3.57 4.43
N ILE A 439 17.50 2.31 4.14
CA ILE A 439 16.39 1.86 3.31
C ILE A 439 15.53 0.90 4.13
N ASN A 440 14.25 1.18 4.25
CA ASN A 440 13.32 0.27 4.93
C ASN A 440 12.70 -0.71 3.92
N GLY A 441 12.80 -2.01 4.14
CA GLY A 441 12.34 -3.06 3.23
C GLY A 441 10.88 -2.86 2.77
N PRO A 442 9.89 -2.76 3.66
CA PRO A 442 8.50 -2.52 3.29
C PRO A 442 8.27 -1.25 2.45
N SER A 443 9.08 -0.20 2.64
CA SER A 443 8.93 1.05 1.89
C SER A 443 9.25 0.91 0.40
N ILE A 444 10.09 -0.06 0.03
CA ILE A 444 10.41 -0.40 -1.36
C ILE A 444 9.21 -1.08 -2.05
N LEU A 445 8.45 -1.90 -1.32
CA LEU A 445 7.29 -2.63 -1.86
C LEU A 445 6.02 -1.78 -1.90
N GLN A 446 5.82 -0.88 -0.95
CA GLN A 446 4.61 -0.06 -0.82
C GLN A 446 4.47 1.06 -1.88
N GLY A 447 5.31 1.06 -2.92
CA GLY A 447 5.04 1.78 -4.16
C GLY A 447 4.97 3.31 -4.07
N HIS A 448 5.55 3.93 -3.03
CA HIS A 448 5.61 5.39 -2.92
C HIS A 448 6.44 6.04 -4.05
N TYR A 449 7.16 5.24 -4.85
CA TYR A 449 8.23 5.71 -5.74
C TYR A 449 8.20 5.14 -7.18
N GLY A 450 7.14 4.46 -7.58
CA GLY A 450 7.05 3.79 -8.90
C GLY A 450 7.51 2.34 -8.84
N ASP A 451 8.27 1.87 -9.85
CA ASP A 451 8.74 0.49 -9.96
C ASP A 451 9.79 0.16 -8.87
N PRO A 452 9.56 -0.84 -7.99
CA PRO A 452 10.49 -1.28 -6.97
C PRO A 452 11.88 -1.68 -7.51
N GLU A 453 11.93 -2.29 -8.71
CA GLU A 453 13.19 -2.71 -9.34
C GLU A 453 14.05 -1.51 -9.72
N LYS A 454 13.41 -0.51 -10.34
CA LYS A 454 14.06 0.74 -10.73
C LYS A 454 14.55 1.51 -9.51
N THR A 455 13.77 1.51 -8.43
CA THR A 455 14.14 2.17 -7.17
C THR A 455 15.43 1.56 -6.60
N ILE A 456 15.55 0.23 -6.58
CA ILE A 456 16.79 -0.44 -6.16
C ILE A 456 17.96 -0.05 -7.06
N ARG A 457 17.78 -0.07 -8.39
CA ARG A 457 18.84 0.32 -9.34
C ARG A 457 19.31 1.76 -9.10
N ASP A 458 18.39 2.70 -8.94
CA ASP A 458 18.68 4.12 -8.72
C ASP A 458 19.44 4.33 -7.39
N ILE A 459 19.07 3.61 -6.33
CA ILE A 459 19.77 3.61 -5.03
C ILE A 459 21.22 3.17 -5.18
N PHE A 460 21.45 2.02 -5.83
CA PHE A 460 22.81 1.49 -6.02
C PHE A 460 23.65 2.40 -6.93
N GLU A 461 23.04 3.01 -7.95
CA GLU A 461 23.73 3.98 -8.81
C GLU A 461 24.14 5.25 -8.04
N ASP A 462 23.27 5.80 -7.19
CA ASP A 462 23.59 6.97 -6.36
C ASP A 462 24.67 6.63 -5.31
N ALA A 463 24.58 5.47 -4.67
CA ALA A 463 25.59 5.01 -3.72
C ALA A 463 26.98 4.87 -4.38
N ARG A 464 27.06 4.33 -5.61
CA ARG A 464 28.32 4.24 -6.38
C ARG A 464 28.88 5.62 -6.71
N LYS A 465 28.04 6.59 -7.12
CA LYS A 465 28.48 7.96 -7.42
C LYS A 465 29.07 8.68 -6.20
N ASN A 466 28.59 8.34 -5.01
CA ASN A 466 29.00 8.95 -3.76
C ASN A 466 29.92 8.05 -2.92
N ALA A 467 30.51 7.00 -3.50
CA ALA A 467 31.37 6.09 -2.75
C ALA A 467 32.60 6.83 -2.17
N PRO A 468 33.08 6.50 -0.95
CA PRO A 468 32.69 5.35 -0.13
C PRO A 468 31.32 5.48 0.56
N ALA A 469 30.54 4.41 0.55
CA ALA A 469 29.16 4.40 1.06
C ALA A 469 28.75 3.04 1.66
N ILE A 470 27.85 3.09 2.64
CA ILE A 470 27.14 1.94 3.20
C ILE A 470 25.67 2.03 2.80
N ILE A 471 25.17 0.97 2.17
CA ILE A 471 23.74 0.75 1.92
C ILE A 471 23.21 -0.18 3.01
N PHE A 472 22.29 0.31 3.84
CA PHE A 472 21.66 -0.44 4.92
C PHE A 472 20.20 -0.70 4.59
N PHE A 473 19.85 -1.97 4.39
CA PHE A 473 18.47 -2.43 4.25
C PHE A 473 17.95 -2.91 5.60
N ASP A 474 17.06 -2.14 6.22
CA ASP A 474 16.30 -2.59 7.40
C ASP A 474 15.13 -3.47 6.95
N GLU A 475 14.76 -4.47 7.74
CA GLU A 475 13.71 -5.45 7.41
C GLU A 475 13.86 -6.05 5.99
N ILE A 476 15.08 -6.50 5.65
CA ILE A 476 15.38 -7.05 4.31
C ILE A 476 14.54 -8.29 3.98
N ASP A 477 14.02 -8.99 5.00
CA ASP A 477 13.07 -10.10 4.85
C ASP A 477 11.73 -9.69 4.24
N ALA A 478 11.35 -8.42 4.31
CA ALA A 478 10.17 -7.91 3.62
C ALA A 478 10.35 -7.91 2.09
N ILE A 479 11.53 -7.53 1.59
CA ILE A 479 11.82 -7.44 0.15
C ILE A 479 12.42 -8.72 -0.42
N ALA A 480 12.84 -9.64 0.44
CA ALA A 480 13.49 -10.86 0.01
C ALA A 480 13.18 -12.14 0.82
N PRO A 481 11.89 -12.49 0.96
CA PRO A 481 11.49 -13.78 1.50
C PRO A 481 11.86 -14.94 0.56
N ARG A 482 11.84 -16.16 1.09
CA ARG A 482 12.14 -17.41 0.38
C ARG A 482 11.21 -17.61 -0.83
N ARG A 483 11.81 -17.92 -1.99
CA ARG A 483 11.06 -18.18 -3.25
C ARG A 483 10.09 -19.35 -3.12
N GLY A 484 8.93 -19.25 -3.77
CA GLY A 484 8.02 -20.37 -4.00
C GLY A 484 6.53 -20.16 -3.66
N THR A 485 6.17 -19.08 -2.97
CA THR A 485 4.77 -18.83 -2.53
C THR A 485 4.34 -17.36 -2.56
N HIS A 486 5.16 -16.45 -3.11
CA HIS A 486 4.98 -15.00 -2.97
C HIS A 486 4.83 -14.25 -4.30
N ASP A 487 4.49 -12.96 -4.21
CA ASP A 487 4.20 -12.06 -5.32
C ASP A 487 5.35 -12.00 -6.36
N PRO A 488 5.11 -12.16 -7.68
CA PRO A 488 6.12 -12.03 -8.73
C PRO A 488 6.91 -10.71 -8.71
N VAL A 489 6.39 -9.65 -8.09
CA VAL A 489 7.13 -8.40 -7.87
C VAL A 489 8.31 -8.62 -6.93
N ILE A 490 8.10 -9.35 -5.84
CA ILE A 490 9.15 -9.64 -4.85
C ILE A 490 10.27 -10.45 -5.50
N ASP A 491 9.94 -11.47 -6.30
CA ASP A 491 10.94 -12.28 -7.00
C ASP A 491 11.82 -11.44 -7.95
N ARG A 492 11.23 -10.43 -8.62
CA ARG A 492 11.98 -9.50 -9.49
C ARG A 492 12.82 -8.50 -8.70
N VAL A 493 12.31 -8.00 -7.59
CA VAL A 493 13.06 -7.16 -6.63
C VAL A 493 14.27 -7.92 -6.08
N VAL A 494 14.09 -9.17 -5.66
CA VAL A 494 15.18 -10.06 -5.23
C VAL A 494 16.20 -10.26 -6.35
N SER A 495 15.72 -10.52 -7.58
CA SER A 495 16.59 -10.72 -8.74
C SER A 495 17.38 -9.45 -9.09
N GLN A 496 16.78 -8.27 -9.00
CA GLN A 496 17.46 -7.00 -9.20
C GLN A 496 18.49 -6.75 -8.09
N LEU A 497 18.16 -7.02 -6.82
CA LEU A 497 19.07 -6.85 -5.70
C LEU A 497 20.29 -7.79 -5.81
N LEU A 498 20.08 -9.05 -6.21
CA LEU A 498 21.15 -9.99 -6.56
C LEU A 498 22.00 -9.44 -7.71
N THR A 499 21.37 -8.90 -8.75
CA THR A 499 22.07 -8.33 -9.91
C THR A 499 22.92 -7.10 -9.53
N GLU A 500 22.44 -6.24 -8.64
CA GLU A 500 23.21 -5.07 -8.19
C GLU A 500 24.40 -5.46 -7.29
N ILE A 501 24.28 -6.53 -6.51
CA ILE A 501 25.35 -7.12 -5.69
C ILE A 501 26.37 -7.87 -6.57
N ASP A 502 25.92 -8.58 -7.60
CA ASP A 502 26.73 -9.39 -8.53
C ASP A 502 27.32 -8.59 -9.71
N GLY A 503 26.79 -7.39 -9.97
CA GLY A 503 26.84 -6.71 -11.27
C GLY A 503 28.21 -6.59 -11.95
N PHE A 504 28.16 -6.49 -13.29
CA PHE A 504 29.30 -6.34 -14.21
C PHE A 504 30.22 -5.14 -13.91
N THR A 505 29.73 -4.14 -13.19
CA THR A 505 30.53 -3.02 -12.69
C THR A 505 30.91 -3.31 -11.24
N PRO A 506 32.20 -3.49 -10.90
CA PRO A 506 32.58 -3.76 -9.53
C PRO A 506 32.09 -2.64 -8.62
N LEU A 507 31.26 -2.98 -7.62
CA LEU A 507 30.96 -2.13 -6.47
C LEU A 507 32.30 -1.71 -5.85
N THR A 508 32.77 -0.53 -6.20
CA THR A 508 34.03 0.04 -5.74
C THR A 508 33.68 0.89 -4.52
N ASN A 509 34.12 0.46 -3.34
CA ASN A 509 33.92 1.16 -2.07
C ASN A 509 32.45 1.31 -1.62
N VAL A 510 31.55 0.42 -2.06
CA VAL A 510 30.17 0.36 -1.58
C VAL A 510 29.95 -0.95 -0.83
N VAL A 511 29.54 -0.85 0.43
CA VAL A 511 29.21 -2.00 1.30
C VAL A 511 27.70 -2.09 1.48
N VAL A 512 27.14 -3.30 1.37
CA VAL A 512 25.72 -3.56 1.58
C VAL A 512 25.52 -4.32 2.89
N ILE A 513 24.61 -3.85 3.74
CA ILE A 513 24.24 -4.48 5.00
C ILE A 513 22.73 -4.72 4.99
N GLY A 514 22.30 -5.97 5.12
CA GLY A 514 20.88 -6.33 5.30
C GLY A 514 20.60 -6.66 6.77
N ALA A 515 19.61 -6.02 7.37
CA ALA A 515 19.16 -6.31 8.73
C ALA A 515 17.82 -7.04 8.70
N THR A 516 17.70 -8.11 9.49
CA THR A 516 16.45 -8.86 9.65
C THR A 516 16.27 -9.33 11.09
N ASN A 517 15.03 -9.64 11.48
CA ASN A 517 14.77 -10.38 12.70
C ASN A 517 14.64 -11.90 12.44
N ARG A 518 14.50 -12.32 11.18
CA ARG A 518 14.18 -13.69 10.78
C ARG A 518 15.04 -14.15 9.59
N ILE A 519 16.26 -14.62 9.90
CA ILE A 519 17.18 -15.09 8.85
C ILE A 519 16.67 -16.35 8.12
N ASP A 520 15.82 -17.14 8.78
CA ASP A 520 15.20 -18.37 8.27
C ASP A 520 14.25 -18.14 7.08
N VAL A 521 13.70 -16.93 6.97
CA VAL A 521 12.73 -16.55 5.93
C VAL A 521 13.43 -15.97 4.70
N LEU A 522 14.71 -15.60 4.80
CA LEU A 522 15.42 -14.97 3.69
C LEU A 522 15.67 -15.93 2.53
N ASP A 523 15.67 -15.37 1.31
CA ASP A 523 15.99 -16.11 0.10
C ASP A 523 17.41 -16.74 0.19
N PRO A 524 17.56 -18.07 0.00
CA PRO A 524 18.85 -18.72 0.09
C PRO A 524 19.91 -18.14 -0.87
N ALA A 525 19.51 -17.69 -2.06
CA ALA A 525 20.46 -17.11 -3.01
C ALA A 525 21.02 -15.76 -2.51
N LEU A 526 20.26 -14.99 -1.73
CA LEU A 526 20.80 -13.81 -1.07
C LEU A 526 21.75 -14.18 0.05
N LEU A 527 21.42 -15.18 0.88
CA LEU A 527 22.32 -15.63 1.94
C LEU A 527 23.69 -16.06 1.41
N GLU A 528 23.75 -16.65 0.21
CA GLU A 528 25.01 -16.95 -0.48
C GLU A 528 25.78 -15.71 -0.93
N ARG A 529 25.09 -14.63 -1.33
CA ARG A 529 25.72 -13.37 -1.78
C ARG A 529 26.17 -12.47 -0.64
N PHE A 530 25.42 -12.46 0.45
CA PHE A 530 25.85 -11.84 1.68
C PHE A 530 26.80 -12.80 2.41
N THR A 531 28.09 -12.72 2.10
CA THR A 531 29.08 -13.73 2.51
C THR A 531 29.25 -13.87 4.03
N ARG A 532 28.91 -12.84 4.81
CA ARG A 532 29.11 -12.80 6.26
C ARG A 532 27.81 -12.48 6.98
N HIS A 533 27.45 -13.31 7.95
CA HIS A 533 26.24 -13.15 8.76
C HIS A 533 26.62 -13.00 10.23
N PHE A 534 26.06 -12.01 10.91
CA PHE A 534 26.33 -11.69 12.30
C PHE A 534 25.05 -11.72 13.12
N GLU A 535 25.08 -12.51 14.20
CA GLU A 535 23.97 -12.66 15.14
C GLU A 535 24.04 -11.63 16.26
N PHE A 536 23.00 -10.81 16.36
CA PHE A 536 22.79 -9.85 17.44
C PHE A 536 21.92 -10.51 18.50
N THR A 537 22.48 -10.69 19.68
CA THR A 537 21.77 -11.30 20.82
C THR A 537 21.44 -10.26 21.87
N TYR A 538 20.58 -10.63 22.82
CA TYR A 538 20.41 -9.83 24.03
C TYR A 538 21.72 -9.77 24.83
N PRO A 539 21.98 -8.69 25.59
CA PRO A 539 23.18 -8.56 26.41
C PRO A 539 23.37 -9.79 27.30
N LYS A 540 24.47 -10.52 27.09
CA LYS A 540 24.73 -11.82 27.74
C LYS A 540 25.24 -11.64 29.17
N ASN A 541 26.03 -10.59 29.39
CA ASN A 541 26.77 -10.38 30.63
C ASN A 541 26.35 -9.07 31.32
N MET A 542 26.50 -9.03 32.64
CA MET A 542 26.22 -7.82 33.43
C MET A 542 27.07 -6.62 33.00
N LYS A 543 28.30 -6.86 32.56
CA LYS A 543 29.18 -5.82 32.01
C LYS A 543 28.60 -5.14 30.78
N GLU A 544 28.03 -5.92 29.85
CA GLU A 544 27.42 -5.36 28.63
C GLU A 544 26.18 -4.52 28.95
N LYS A 545 25.32 -4.99 29.87
CA LYS A 545 24.15 -4.22 30.33
C LYS A 545 24.58 -2.93 31.01
N LEU A 546 25.61 -2.99 31.85
CA LEU A 546 26.15 -1.84 32.55
C LEU A 546 26.70 -0.79 31.56
N GLU A 547 27.44 -1.20 30.55
CA GLU A 547 27.92 -0.30 29.49
C GLU A 547 26.77 0.41 28.77
N ILE A 548 25.72 -0.33 28.39
CA ILE A 548 24.53 0.24 27.75
C ILE A 548 23.88 1.27 28.68
N ILE A 549 23.68 0.93 29.95
CA ILE A 549 23.11 1.83 30.96
C ILE A 549 23.96 3.10 31.10
N GLU A 550 25.28 2.97 31.22
CA GLU A 550 26.20 4.11 31.37
C GLU A 550 26.17 5.06 30.16
N ILE A 551 26.12 4.51 28.95
CA ILE A 551 26.03 5.29 27.71
C ILE A 551 24.75 6.14 27.71
N HIS A 552 23.60 5.53 28.02
CA HIS A 552 22.31 6.24 28.00
C HIS A 552 22.15 7.18 29.21
N LEU A 553 22.71 6.85 30.38
CA LEU A 553 22.72 7.71 31.56
C LEU A 553 23.61 8.95 31.43
N LYS A 554 24.61 8.94 30.54
CA LYS A 554 25.53 10.07 30.33
C LYS A 554 24.82 11.40 30.13
N ARG A 555 23.65 11.38 29.48
CA ARG A 555 22.80 12.56 29.21
C ARG A 555 22.14 13.12 30.47
N TYR A 556 21.89 12.26 31.45
CA TYR A 556 21.18 12.60 32.69
C TYR A 556 22.09 12.64 33.92
N LYS A 557 23.40 12.47 33.75
CA LYS A 557 24.37 12.36 34.84
C LYS A 557 24.29 13.50 35.87
N HIS A 558 24.05 14.73 35.41
CA HIS A 558 23.92 15.91 36.27
C HIS A 558 22.58 16.00 37.02
N HIS A 559 21.60 15.17 36.65
CA HIS A 559 20.27 15.17 37.24
C HIS A 559 20.04 13.98 38.18
N LEU A 560 20.99 13.03 38.27
CA LEU A 560 20.88 11.87 39.16
C LEU A 560 21.02 12.28 40.63
N GLU A 561 20.36 11.53 41.51
CA GLU A 561 20.48 11.69 42.95
C GLU A 561 21.92 11.42 43.43
N GLU A 562 22.40 12.21 44.39
CA GLU A 562 23.74 12.00 44.96
C GLU A 562 23.84 10.61 45.60
N GLY A 563 24.83 9.83 45.17
CA GLY A 563 25.04 8.45 45.63
C GLY A 563 24.35 7.38 44.78
N LEU A 564 23.47 7.74 43.83
CA LEU A 564 22.88 6.79 42.90
C LEU A 564 23.90 6.36 41.83
N THR A 565 24.23 5.06 41.79
CA THR A 565 25.20 4.53 40.82
C THR A 565 24.53 3.75 39.69
N SER A 566 25.23 3.60 38.55
CA SER A 566 24.77 2.75 37.44
C SER A 566 24.53 1.29 37.87
N ASN A 567 25.25 0.82 38.91
CA ASN A 567 25.05 -0.52 39.49
C ASN A 567 23.69 -0.66 40.20
N ASP A 568 23.19 0.40 40.84
CA ASP A 568 21.90 0.36 41.52
C ASP A 568 20.75 0.25 40.50
N ILE A 569 20.87 0.97 39.39
CA ILE A 569 19.92 0.89 38.26
C ILE A 569 20.01 -0.50 37.59
N LEU A 570 21.23 -1.03 37.42
CA LEU A 570 21.44 -2.37 36.89
C LEU A 570 20.69 -3.44 37.71
N ARG A 571 20.73 -3.40 39.05
CA ARG A 571 20.01 -4.34 39.93
C ARG A 571 18.50 -4.36 39.70
N ILE A 572 17.90 -3.24 39.32
CA ILE A 572 16.47 -3.19 38.96
C ILE A 572 16.26 -3.87 37.62
N PHE A 573 17.11 -3.55 36.64
CA PHE A 573 17.00 -4.07 35.27
C PHE A 573 17.33 -5.57 35.20
N GLU A 574 18.11 -6.10 36.14
CA GLU A 574 18.38 -7.54 36.30
C GLU A 574 17.13 -8.37 36.55
N LYS A 575 16.09 -7.80 37.18
CA LYS A 575 14.83 -8.49 37.44
C LYS A 575 14.12 -8.91 36.15
N LYS A 576 14.53 -8.40 34.98
CA LYS A 576 13.86 -8.59 33.69
C LYS A 576 14.86 -8.82 32.55
N ILE A 577 14.45 -9.57 31.53
CA ILE A 577 15.21 -9.71 30.28
C ILE A 577 14.80 -8.53 29.37
N LEU A 578 15.72 -7.60 29.14
CA LEU A 578 15.45 -6.37 28.38
C LEU A 578 16.37 -6.27 27.15
N SER A 579 15.83 -5.76 26.04
CA SER A 579 16.63 -5.34 24.89
C SER A 579 17.43 -4.07 25.21
N PRO A 580 18.57 -3.83 24.56
CA PRO A 580 19.29 -2.56 24.66
C PRO A 580 18.39 -1.34 24.38
N ARG A 581 17.52 -1.43 23.35
CA ARG A 581 16.52 -0.40 23.06
C ARG A 581 15.59 -0.17 24.26
N LYS A 582 15.07 -1.23 24.87
CA LYS A 582 14.14 -1.09 26.00
C LYS A 582 14.82 -0.55 27.25
N ILE A 583 16.10 -0.87 27.48
CA ILE A 583 16.93 -0.26 28.52
C ILE A 583 17.03 1.26 28.29
N ALA A 584 17.34 1.68 27.06
CA ALA A 584 17.38 3.09 26.70
C ALA A 584 16.04 3.79 26.90
N ASP A 585 14.95 3.20 26.36
CA ASP A 585 13.60 3.74 26.49
C ASP A 585 13.18 3.88 27.97
N THR A 586 13.52 2.90 28.81
CA THR A 586 13.20 2.94 30.26
C THR A 586 13.95 4.07 30.98
N ILE A 587 15.19 4.34 30.60
CA ILE A 587 15.98 5.46 31.16
C ILE A 587 15.37 6.81 30.75
N ASP A 588 15.00 6.96 29.48
CA ASP A 588 14.34 8.17 28.97
C ASP A 588 12.95 8.36 29.63
N ASP A 589 12.18 7.28 29.79
CA ASP A 589 10.88 7.31 30.45
C ASP A 589 10.98 7.65 31.93
N ALA A 590 12.02 7.22 32.63
CA ALA A 590 12.27 7.61 34.01
C ALA A 590 12.44 9.14 34.14
N ASN A 591 13.24 9.75 33.26
CA ASN A 591 13.38 11.20 33.26
C ASN A 591 12.11 11.93 32.79
N ARG A 592 11.35 11.32 31.88
CA ARG A 592 10.03 11.83 31.45
C ARG A 592 9.03 11.86 32.61
N LEU A 593 9.01 10.82 33.46
CA LEU A 593 8.20 10.78 34.68
C LEU A 593 8.56 11.93 35.62
N ARG A 594 9.85 12.10 35.94
CA ARG A 594 10.36 13.22 36.74
C ARG A 594 9.92 14.58 36.18
N THR A 595 9.98 14.73 34.85
CA THR A 595 9.62 15.98 34.18
C THR A 595 8.11 16.27 34.28
N LYS A 596 7.25 15.25 34.14
CA LYS A 596 5.80 15.40 34.32
C LYS A 596 5.44 15.79 35.75
N GLU A 597 6.14 15.23 36.74
CA GLU A 597 5.97 15.58 38.15
C GLU A 597 6.35 17.04 38.42
N LEU A 598 7.48 17.50 37.87
CA LEU A 598 7.89 18.91 37.94
C LEU A 598 6.88 19.84 37.27
N GLU A 599 6.34 19.46 36.09
CA GLU A 599 5.30 20.25 35.43
C GLU A 599 4.03 20.29 36.28
N ALA A 600 3.57 19.16 36.80
CA ALA A 600 2.40 19.08 37.66
C ALA A 600 2.54 19.97 38.91
N CYS A 601 3.72 19.93 39.55
CA CYS A 601 4.07 20.82 40.67
C CYS A 601 3.99 22.30 40.26
N TYR A 602 4.65 22.68 39.16
CA TYR A 602 4.66 24.05 38.67
C TYR A 602 3.23 24.54 38.37
N ARG A 603 2.41 23.74 37.68
CA ARG A 603 1.01 24.08 37.36
C ARG A 603 0.16 24.23 38.63
N LEU A 604 0.36 23.35 39.61
CA LEU A 604 -0.35 23.40 40.89
C LEU A 604 0.02 24.67 41.68
N VAL A 605 1.31 25.00 41.80
CA VAL A 605 1.79 26.22 42.48
C VAL A 605 1.23 27.47 41.79
N GLN A 606 1.25 27.53 40.46
CA GLN A 606 0.70 28.68 39.71
C GLN A 606 -0.80 28.87 39.95
N ALA A 607 -1.58 27.78 39.97
CA ALA A 607 -3.00 27.88 40.29
C ALA A 607 -3.24 28.29 41.74
N MET A 608 -2.49 27.74 42.70
CA MET A 608 -2.61 28.13 44.11
C MET A 608 -2.28 29.61 44.35
N LYS A 609 -1.32 30.18 43.61
CA LYS A 609 -0.94 31.61 43.72
C LYS A 609 -1.91 32.57 43.03
N TYR A 610 -2.31 32.27 41.81
CA TYR A 610 -2.94 33.25 40.92
C TYR A 610 -4.35 32.90 40.46
N ARG A 611 -4.77 31.63 40.58
CA ARG A 611 -6.05 31.11 40.07
C ARG A 611 -6.63 30.01 40.97
N PRO A 612 -7.00 30.33 42.22
CA PRO A 612 -7.48 29.34 43.20
C PRO A 612 -8.69 28.55 42.70
N GLU A 613 -9.52 29.14 41.85
CA GLU A 613 -10.67 28.51 41.21
C GLU A 613 -10.31 27.32 40.30
N LYS A 614 -9.09 27.26 39.78
CA LYS A 614 -8.62 26.18 38.89
C LYS A 614 -7.86 25.05 39.60
N VAL A 615 -7.61 25.18 40.91
CA VAL A 615 -6.79 24.21 41.66
C VAL A 615 -7.40 22.81 41.62
N HIS A 616 -8.71 22.68 41.76
CA HIS A 616 -9.39 21.38 41.72
C HIS A 616 -9.30 20.72 40.33
N GLU A 617 -9.45 21.51 39.26
CA GLU A 617 -9.32 21.04 37.87
C GLU A 617 -7.90 20.52 37.59
N ILE A 618 -6.87 21.27 38.02
CA ILE A 618 -5.47 20.87 37.84
C ILE A 618 -5.12 19.63 38.68
N LYS A 619 -5.57 19.57 39.94
CA LYS A 619 -5.37 18.37 40.79
C LYS A 619 -5.94 17.11 40.13
N LYS A 620 -7.12 17.22 39.50
CA LYS A 620 -7.74 16.11 38.77
C LYS A 620 -7.00 15.77 37.47
N LEU A 621 -6.54 16.78 36.72
CA LEU A 621 -5.84 16.57 35.45
C LEU A 621 -4.48 15.88 35.64
N TYR A 622 -3.76 16.22 36.71
CA TYR A 622 -2.42 15.71 37.02
C TYR A 622 -2.39 14.77 38.23
N GLU A 623 -3.52 14.16 38.59
CA GLU A 623 -3.69 13.34 39.80
C GLU A 623 -2.56 12.31 39.97
N ASN A 624 -2.34 11.48 38.95
CA ASN A 624 -1.30 10.46 38.94
C ASN A 624 0.12 11.04 39.07
N ASP A 625 0.39 12.21 38.49
CA ASP A 625 1.72 12.84 38.54
C ASP A 625 1.96 13.47 39.92
N LEU A 626 0.94 14.10 40.50
CA LEU A 626 0.99 14.68 41.83
C LEU A 626 1.12 13.61 42.91
N GLU A 627 0.39 12.50 42.80
CA GLU A 627 0.52 11.36 43.73
C GLU A 627 1.94 10.79 43.75
N ARG A 628 2.58 10.64 42.58
CA ARG A 628 3.98 10.21 42.52
C ARG A 628 4.91 11.23 43.16
N LEU A 629 4.76 12.52 42.83
CA LEU A 629 5.57 13.58 43.43
C LEU A 629 5.43 13.62 44.95
N PHE A 630 4.21 13.51 45.47
CA PHE A 630 3.95 13.46 46.91
C PHE A 630 4.53 12.21 47.57
N SER A 631 4.49 11.07 46.89
CA SER A 631 5.12 9.83 47.35
C SER A 631 6.64 9.95 47.43
N VAL A 632 7.28 10.54 46.41
CA VAL A 632 8.75 10.73 46.35
C VAL A 632 9.25 11.73 47.39
N LEU A 633 8.46 12.76 47.68
CA LEU A 633 8.77 13.79 48.66
C LEU A 633 8.26 13.49 50.07
N ASN A 634 7.48 12.41 50.23
CA ASN A 634 6.80 12.03 51.47
C ASN A 634 5.92 13.14 52.05
N ILE A 635 5.20 13.86 51.18
CA ILE A 635 4.29 14.96 51.53
C ILE A 635 2.85 14.46 51.54
N LYS A 636 2.03 14.91 52.50
CA LYS A 636 0.59 14.63 52.49
C LYS A 636 -0.18 15.69 51.67
N PRO A 637 -1.21 15.31 50.88
CA PRO A 637 -1.98 16.25 50.05
C PRO A 637 -2.67 17.39 50.82
N ASP A 638 -2.94 17.18 52.11
CA ASP A 638 -3.66 18.10 53.00
C ASP A 638 -2.73 18.87 53.97
N ASP A 639 -1.43 18.90 53.69
CA ASP A 639 -0.46 19.61 54.54
C ASP A 639 -0.70 21.14 54.49
N PRO A 640 -0.87 21.84 55.64
CA PRO A 640 -1.08 23.28 55.67
C PRO A 640 0.07 24.10 55.06
N ASP A 641 1.30 23.56 55.05
CA ASP A 641 2.49 24.22 54.45
C ASP A 641 2.80 23.71 53.03
N LEU A 642 1.84 23.04 52.36
CA LEU A 642 2.04 22.44 51.04
C LEU A 642 2.56 23.46 50.01
N LEU A 643 2.02 24.68 49.99
CA LEU A 643 2.42 25.70 49.03
C LEU A 643 3.91 26.08 49.19
N ALA A 644 4.35 26.31 50.43
CA ALA A 644 5.74 26.67 50.72
C ALA A 644 6.71 25.53 50.38
N LYS A 645 6.31 24.28 50.60
CA LYS A 645 7.11 23.10 50.23
C LYS A 645 7.21 22.92 48.72
N LEU A 646 6.12 23.12 47.99
CA LEU A 646 6.08 22.97 46.53
C LEU A 646 6.79 24.11 45.79
N GLU A 647 6.71 25.34 46.30
CA GLU A 647 7.41 26.50 45.72
C GLU A 647 8.92 26.34 45.68
N ASN A 648 9.47 25.63 46.65
CA ASN A 648 10.90 25.39 46.70
C ASN A 648 11.33 24.36 45.64
N ILE A 649 10.44 23.58 45.02
CA ILE A 649 10.81 22.51 44.10
C ILE A 649 11.21 23.07 42.73
N ASN A 650 12.40 22.69 42.28
CA ASN A 650 12.94 23.02 40.96
C ASN A 650 13.71 21.81 40.37
N PRO A 651 14.12 21.87 39.10
CA PRO A 651 14.84 20.76 38.47
C PRO A 651 16.19 20.40 39.13
N GLU A 652 16.78 21.32 39.89
CA GLU A 652 18.07 21.16 40.59
C GLU A 652 17.92 20.39 41.91
N ASN A 653 16.82 20.58 42.64
CA ASN A 653 16.60 19.96 43.95
C ASN A 653 15.62 18.78 43.95
N TYR A 654 15.06 18.43 42.80
CA TYR A 654 14.26 17.23 42.61
C TYR A 654 14.98 16.24 41.67
N PRO A 655 16.03 15.55 42.12
CA PRO A 655 16.86 14.72 41.25
C PRO A 655 16.11 13.45 40.76
N LEU A 656 16.65 12.85 39.70
CA LEU A 656 16.22 11.57 39.17
C LEU A 656 16.64 10.45 40.12
N LYS A 657 15.68 10.01 40.94
CA LYS A 657 15.84 8.92 41.91
C LYS A 657 15.62 7.54 41.30
N LEU A 658 16.09 6.51 42.02
CA LEU A 658 15.88 5.09 41.73
C LEU A 658 14.41 4.73 41.50
N TYR A 659 13.50 5.34 42.27
CA TYR A 659 12.04 5.20 42.16
C TYR A 659 11.51 5.42 40.72
N HIS A 660 12.01 6.43 40.01
CA HIS A 660 11.52 6.74 38.66
C HIS A 660 11.88 5.64 37.67
N PHE A 661 13.04 5.00 37.83
CA PHE A 661 13.45 3.86 37.00
C PHE A 661 12.60 2.62 37.28
N GLU A 662 12.24 2.36 38.55
CA GLU A 662 11.32 1.28 38.90
C GLU A 662 9.93 1.50 38.27
N LYS A 663 9.38 2.71 38.40
CA LYS A 663 8.07 3.07 37.82
C LYS A 663 8.06 3.04 36.30
N ALA A 664 9.14 3.45 35.65
CA ALA A 664 9.29 3.34 34.19
C ALA A 664 9.34 1.87 33.73
N LEU A 665 9.99 1.00 34.50
CA LEU A 665 10.09 -0.43 34.22
C LEU A 665 8.78 -1.20 34.47
N GLU A 666 7.93 -0.72 35.37
CA GLU A 666 6.57 -1.23 35.57
C GLU A 666 5.70 -0.95 34.33
N ARG A 667 5.68 0.31 33.85
CA ARG A 667 4.90 0.72 32.65
C ARG A 667 5.33 0.04 31.36
N THR A 668 6.57 -0.43 31.30
CA THR A 668 7.17 -1.07 30.12
C THR A 668 6.45 -2.33 29.65
N TYR A 669 5.66 -3.01 30.50
CA TYR A 669 4.83 -4.17 30.12
C TYR A 669 3.46 -3.78 29.54
N ASP A 670 2.92 -2.61 29.89
CA ASP A 670 1.49 -2.27 29.72
C ASP A 670 1.14 -1.49 28.44
N GLU A 671 2.11 -1.20 27.55
CA GLU A 671 1.81 -0.47 26.30
C GLU A 671 1.93 -1.38 25.08
N ALA A 672 3.06 -2.02 24.82
CA ALA A 672 3.21 -2.80 23.58
C ALA A 672 2.39 -4.11 23.55
N VAL A 673 2.23 -4.78 24.70
CA VAL A 673 1.46 -6.03 24.80
C VAL A 673 -0.01 -5.73 25.01
N GLU A 674 -0.35 -4.71 25.80
CA GLU A 674 -1.72 -4.27 26.05
C GLU A 674 -2.33 -3.54 24.84
N GLU A 675 -1.58 -2.77 24.07
CA GLU A 675 -2.04 -2.09 22.84
C GLU A 675 -2.12 -3.08 21.68
N ALA A 676 -1.17 -4.01 21.55
CA ALA A 676 -1.31 -5.12 20.61
C ALA A 676 -2.48 -6.03 20.99
N LYS A 677 -2.63 -6.40 22.27
CA LYS A 677 -3.80 -7.16 22.77
C LYS A 677 -5.10 -6.37 22.64
N ARG A 678 -5.13 -5.05 22.89
CA ARG A 678 -6.31 -4.19 22.70
C ARG A 678 -6.69 -4.06 21.24
N MET A 679 -5.75 -3.74 20.36
CA MET A 679 -6.00 -3.70 18.92
C MET A 679 -6.49 -5.06 18.44
N ILE A 680 -5.89 -6.15 18.90
CA ILE A 680 -6.33 -7.52 18.58
C ILE A 680 -7.75 -7.83 19.12
N LEU A 681 -8.07 -7.43 20.35
CA LEU A 681 -9.36 -7.70 21.01
C LEU A 681 -10.49 -6.78 20.52
N GLU A 682 -10.19 -5.52 20.20
CA GLU A 682 -11.14 -4.51 19.70
C GLU A 682 -11.52 -4.75 18.24
N THR A 683 -10.65 -5.38 17.43
CA THR A 683 -10.90 -5.55 15.99
C THR A 683 -11.73 -6.80 15.65
N VAL A 684 -11.79 -7.81 16.53
CA VAL A 684 -12.39 -9.12 16.20
C VAL A 684 -13.72 -9.41 16.92
N ARG A 685 -13.95 -8.87 18.13
CA ARG A 685 -15.14 -9.19 18.94
C ARG A 685 -16.06 -7.98 19.13
N ILE A 686 -17.28 -8.08 18.60
CA ILE A 686 -18.32 -7.05 18.70
C ILE A 686 -19.18 -7.33 19.96
N PRO A 687 -19.48 -6.34 20.82
CA PRO A 687 -20.26 -6.55 22.05
C PRO A 687 -21.78 -6.73 21.80
N LYS A 688 -22.20 -6.92 20.55
CA LYS A 688 -23.59 -7.07 20.15
C LYS A 688 -23.88 -8.55 19.87
N PRO A 689 -25.02 -9.10 20.33
CA PRO A 689 -25.45 -10.43 19.93
C PRO A 689 -25.63 -10.49 18.40
N GLU A 690 -25.11 -11.56 17.78
CA GLU A 690 -25.21 -11.79 16.35
C GLU A 690 -25.58 -13.25 16.06
N VAL A 691 -26.21 -13.48 14.92
CA VAL A 691 -26.56 -14.82 14.42
C VAL A 691 -25.34 -15.44 13.76
N GLY A 692 -25.10 -16.71 14.04
CA GLY A 692 -24.02 -17.49 13.45
C GLY A 692 -22.64 -17.22 14.04
N LYS A 693 -22.52 -16.41 15.10
CA LYS A 693 -21.23 -16.08 15.73
C LYS A 693 -21.14 -16.55 17.16
N SER A 694 -20.07 -17.29 17.51
CA SER A 694 -19.82 -17.75 18.88
C SER A 694 -18.36 -17.54 19.29
N TYR A 695 -18.08 -17.68 20.58
CA TYR A 695 -16.79 -17.32 21.17
C TYR A 695 -16.17 -18.53 21.88
N GLY A 696 -15.06 -19.03 21.32
CA GLY A 696 -14.39 -20.24 21.79
C GLY A 696 -13.01 -19.97 22.39
N LEU A 697 -12.64 -20.69 23.46
CA LEU A 697 -11.27 -20.68 23.98
C LEU A 697 -10.36 -21.55 23.14
N ILE A 698 -9.33 -20.92 22.59
CA ILE A 698 -8.36 -21.55 21.70
C ILE A 698 -6.98 -21.48 22.36
N ALA A 699 -6.29 -22.63 22.43
CA ALA A 699 -4.91 -22.69 22.89
C ALA A 699 -3.95 -22.54 21.71
N LEU A 700 -2.88 -21.78 21.91
CA LEU A 700 -1.77 -21.63 20.96
C LEU A 700 -0.67 -22.66 21.30
N GLY A 701 -0.30 -23.48 20.32
CA GLY A 701 0.66 -24.60 20.48
C GLY A 701 0.05 -25.92 20.97
N GLU A 702 0.83 -27.01 20.94
CA GLU A 702 0.37 -28.40 21.16
C GLU A 702 -0.21 -28.65 22.58
N ARG A 703 0.28 -27.90 23.58
CA ARG A 703 -0.15 -27.99 24.99
C ARG A 703 -0.62 -26.66 25.60
N GLY A 704 -0.77 -25.60 24.78
CA GLY A 704 -1.11 -24.25 25.28
C GLY A 704 0.06 -23.51 25.92
N GLU A 705 1.30 -23.87 25.58
CA GLU A 705 2.54 -23.34 26.16
C GLU A 705 2.83 -21.89 25.77
N VAL A 706 2.23 -21.42 24.67
CA VAL A 706 2.40 -20.05 24.14
C VAL A 706 1.32 -19.10 24.69
N GLY A 707 0.32 -19.64 25.39
CA GLY A 707 -0.85 -18.91 25.89
C GLY A 707 -2.14 -19.34 25.18
N GLY A 708 -3.24 -18.65 25.49
CA GLY A 708 -4.52 -18.86 24.83
C GLY A 708 -5.14 -17.55 24.37
N ILE A 709 -6.06 -17.66 23.41
CA ILE A 709 -6.82 -16.55 22.85
C ILE A 709 -8.30 -16.94 22.78
N ILE A 710 -9.18 -15.93 22.73
CA ILE A 710 -10.57 -16.13 22.36
C ILE A 710 -10.65 -16.03 20.85
N GLY A 711 -11.06 -17.12 20.20
CA GLY A 711 -11.38 -17.12 18.78
C GLY A 711 -12.85 -16.77 18.56
N VAL A 712 -13.12 -16.01 17.50
CA VAL A 712 -14.47 -15.77 17.01
C VAL A 712 -14.77 -16.80 15.94
N ILE A 713 -15.83 -17.57 16.12
CA ILE A 713 -16.27 -18.58 15.16
C ILE A 713 -17.49 -18.04 14.45
N GLU A 714 -17.37 -17.87 13.15
CA GLU A 714 -18.44 -17.41 12.27
C GLU A 714 -18.92 -18.57 11.40
N VAL A 715 -20.22 -18.82 11.44
CA VAL A 715 -20.88 -19.86 10.65
C VAL A 715 -21.94 -19.21 9.77
N VAL A 716 -21.76 -19.38 8.47
CA VAL A 716 -22.72 -18.94 7.46
C VAL A 716 -23.31 -20.17 6.79
N VAL A 717 -24.62 -20.21 6.67
CA VAL A 717 -25.34 -21.32 6.04
C VAL A 717 -25.95 -20.87 4.72
N ASN A 718 -25.81 -21.67 3.67
CA ASN A 718 -26.50 -21.51 2.40
C ASN A 718 -27.68 -22.50 2.33
N PRO A 719 -28.94 -22.04 2.42
CA PRO A 719 -30.12 -22.90 2.39
C PRO A 719 -30.36 -23.63 1.06
N LYS A 720 -29.71 -23.21 -0.03
CA LYS A 720 -29.83 -23.81 -1.37
C LYS A 720 -28.57 -24.60 -1.74
N GLY A 721 -28.05 -25.36 -0.78
CA GLY A 721 -26.78 -26.06 -0.90
C GLY A 721 -26.91 -27.52 -1.34
N SER A 722 -25.82 -28.25 -1.15
CA SER A 722 -25.68 -29.69 -1.38
C SER A 722 -25.47 -30.49 -0.09
N GLY A 723 -25.53 -29.85 1.09
CA GLY A 723 -25.30 -30.49 2.38
C GLY A 723 -23.83 -30.60 2.79
N LYS A 724 -22.94 -29.78 2.22
CA LYS A 724 -21.51 -29.85 2.48
C LYS A 724 -21.07 -28.87 3.57
N VAL A 725 -20.19 -29.35 4.45
CA VAL A 725 -19.53 -28.53 5.48
C VAL A 725 -18.16 -28.10 4.95
N HIS A 726 -17.95 -26.79 4.87
CA HIS A 726 -16.73 -26.14 4.45
C HIS A 726 -16.12 -25.42 5.66
N VAL A 727 -14.83 -25.63 5.90
CA VAL A 727 -14.07 -24.85 6.90
C VAL A 727 -13.09 -23.95 6.14
N VAL A 728 -13.18 -22.65 6.34
CA VAL A 728 -12.43 -21.62 5.61
C VAL A 728 -11.41 -20.98 6.55
N GLY A 729 -10.14 -20.86 6.12
CA GLY A 729 -9.08 -20.18 6.89
C GLY A 729 -7.68 -20.81 6.78
N SER A 730 -6.65 -20.05 7.15
CA SER A 730 -5.23 -20.48 7.17
C SER A 730 -4.88 -21.47 8.28
N GLU A 731 -5.77 -21.64 9.27
CA GLU A 731 -5.61 -22.52 10.44
C GLU A 731 -6.30 -23.88 10.28
N THR A 732 -6.62 -24.28 9.06
CA THR A 732 -7.35 -25.51 8.73
C THR A 732 -6.58 -26.77 9.15
N GLY A 733 -6.94 -27.31 10.32
CA GLY A 733 -6.54 -28.65 10.77
C GLY A 733 -7.69 -29.66 10.61
N GLU A 734 -7.36 -30.93 10.35
CA GLU A 734 -8.33 -32.04 10.21
C GLU A 734 -9.29 -32.17 11.40
N SER A 735 -8.84 -31.80 12.60
CA SER A 735 -9.60 -31.85 13.85
C SER A 735 -10.73 -30.82 13.94
N ILE A 736 -10.58 -29.65 13.31
CA ILE A 736 -11.61 -28.61 13.26
C ILE A 736 -12.71 -29.02 12.29
N LEU A 737 -12.31 -29.57 11.15
CA LEU A 737 -13.23 -30.12 10.16
C LEU A 737 -14.04 -31.28 10.76
N ALA A 738 -13.38 -32.21 11.47
CA ALA A 738 -14.06 -33.30 12.18
C ALA A 738 -15.09 -32.78 13.19
N SER A 739 -14.72 -31.79 14.01
CA SER A 739 -15.62 -31.19 14.99
C SER A 739 -16.83 -30.49 14.34
N ALA A 740 -16.63 -29.86 13.19
CA ALA A 740 -17.72 -29.23 12.42
C ALA A 740 -18.68 -30.29 11.82
N TYR A 741 -18.14 -31.43 11.36
CA TYR A 741 -18.96 -32.55 10.89
C TYR A 741 -19.75 -33.20 12.03
N ASP A 742 -19.14 -33.44 13.18
CA ASP A 742 -19.81 -33.99 14.37
C ASP A 742 -20.97 -33.09 14.82
N ALA A 743 -20.74 -31.78 14.84
CA ALA A 743 -21.78 -30.79 15.11
C ALA A 743 -22.92 -30.85 14.09
N PHE A 744 -22.59 -30.90 12.78
CA PHE A 744 -23.59 -30.96 11.72
C PHE A 744 -24.44 -32.23 11.76
N ILE A 745 -23.81 -33.39 12.03
CA ILE A 745 -24.49 -34.68 12.19
C ILE A 745 -25.44 -34.62 13.38
N TYR A 746 -24.96 -34.16 14.53
CA TYR A 746 -25.79 -34.08 15.73
C TYR A 746 -26.98 -33.12 15.56
N ILE A 747 -26.75 -31.91 15.02
CA ILE A 747 -27.82 -30.92 14.79
C ILE A 747 -28.88 -31.48 13.81
N ASN A 748 -28.47 -32.17 12.75
CA ASN A 748 -29.42 -32.81 11.83
C ASN A 748 -30.18 -33.98 12.50
N SER A 749 -29.56 -34.72 13.41
CA SER A 749 -30.21 -35.80 14.15
C SER A 749 -31.37 -35.30 15.03
N ILE A 750 -31.19 -34.15 15.70
CA ILE A 750 -32.20 -33.55 16.58
C ILE A 750 -33.25 -32.71 15.82
N SER A 751 -32.99 -32.38 14.55
CA SER A 751 -33.91 -31.62 13.70
C SER A 751 -34.59 -32.46 12.61
N ASN A 752 -34.49 -33.79 12.71
CA ASN A 752 -35.06 -34.75 11.77
C ASN A 752 -34.62 -34.48 10.30
N TRP A 753 -33.33 -34.21 10.10
CA TRP A 753 -32.69 -33.96 8.79
C TRP A 753 -33.22 -32.75 8.01
N LYS A 754 -33.83 -31.78 8.70
CA LYS A 754 -34.36 -30.56 8.07
C LYS A 754 -33.31 -29.73 7.33
N PHE A 755 -32.05 -29.77 7.76
CA PHE A 755 -30.97 -28.94 7.21
C PHE A 755 -29.97 -29.74 6.36
N LYS A 756 -30.32 -30.96 5.95
CA LYS A 756 -29.40 -31.87 5.25
C LYS A 756 -28.86 -31.30 3.94
N ASP A 757 -29.62 -30.42 3.29
CA ASP A 757 -29.30 -29.83 1.98
C ASP A 757 -28.62 -28.45 2.13
N TYR A 758 -28.28 -28.02 3.35
CA TYR A 758 -27.68 -26.71 3.60
C TYR A 758 -26.16 -26.85 3.52
N ASP A 759 -25.51 -26.01 2.71
CA ASP A 759 -24.05 -25.92 2.78
C ASP A 759 -23.67 -25.01 3.95
N VAL A 760 -22.72 -25.45 4.76
CA VAL A 760 -22.29 -24.75 5.98
C VAL A 760 -20.86 -24.29 5.80
N TYR A 761 -20.60 -23.00 6.00
CA TYR A 761 -19.28 -22.39 5.94
C TYR A 761 -18.87 -21.96 7.34
N VAL A 762 -17.83 -22.57 7.88
CA VAL A 762 -17.27 -22.28 9.20
C VAL A 762 -15.96 -21.53 9.01
N GLU A 763 -15.86 -20.30 9.48
CA GLU A 763 -14.62 -19.53 9.55
C GLU A 763 -14.25 -19.32 11.02
N ILE A 764 -12.99 -19.58 11.37
CA ILE A 764 -12.44 -19.21 12.67
C ILE A 764 -11.62 -17.96 12.47
N VAL A 765 -12.12 -16.85 12.98
CA VAL A 765 -11.44 -15.56 12.97
C VAL A 765 -10.60 -15.49 14.24
N THR A 766 -9.31 -15.76 14.09
CA THR A 766 -8.31 -15.56 15.13
C THR A 766 -7.41 -14.38 14.78
N PRO A 767 -6.81 -13.72 15.79
CA PRO A 767 -5.73 -12.75 15.59
C PRO A 767 -4.43 -13.40 15.09
N ALA A 768 -4.34 -14.73 15.10
CA ALA A 768 -3.17 -15.50 14.68
C ALA A 768 -3.10 -15.70 13.15
N LYS A 769 -3.95 -15.00 12.37
CA LYS A 769 -3.89 -14.95 10.90
C LYS A 769 -2.53 -14.39 10.45
N GLY A 770 -1.57 -15.30 10.22
CA GLY A 770 -0.17 -14.97 9.94
C GLY A 770 0.87 -15.80 10.72
N MET A 771 0.46 -16.64 11.67
CA MET A 771 1.36 -17.59 12.34
C MET A 771 1.58 -18.83 11.45
N GLU A 772 2.84 -19.09 11.06
CA GLU A 772 3.21 -20.22 10.20
C GLU A 772 3.02 -21.57 10.90
N LYS A 773 2.64 -22.60 10.12
CA LYS A 773 2.63 -23.99 10.57
C LYS A 773 4.05 -24.38 10.99
N GLN A 774 4.24 -24.84 12.22
CA GLN A 774 5.55 -25.36 12.64
C GLN A 774 5.83 -26.65 11.86
N THR A 775 6.92 -26.64 11.08
CA THR A 775 7.38 -27.82 10.32
C THR A 775 8.27 -28.64 11.23
N TYR A 776 7.85 -29.87 11.53
CA TYR A 776 8.76 -30.88 12.09
C TYR A 776 9.32 -31.73 10.94
N GLY A 777 10.52 -32.29 11.14
CA GLY A 777 11.21 -33.10 10.14
C GLY A 777 10.35 -34.22 9.55
N LEU A 778 10.72 -34.65 8.33
CA LEU A 778 9.99 -35.60 7.47
C LEU A 778 8.64 -35.07 6.91
N GLY A 779 8.55 -33.76 6.63
CA GLY A 779 7.47 -33.21 5.78
C GLY A 779 6.10 -33.13 6.43
N ALA A 780 5.99 -33.27 7.76
CA ALA A 780 4.74 -33.09 8.50
C ALA A 780 4.63 -31.63 9.01
N THR A 781 3.63 -30.90 8.52
CA THR A 781 3.30 -29.54 8.99
C THR A 781 2.27 -29.60 10.11
N LYS A 782 2.50 -28.92 11.24
CA LYS A 782 1.57 -28.88 12.37
C LYS A 782 0.80 -27.56 12.43
N ALA A 783 -0.51 -27.62 12.63
CA ALA A 783 -1.36 -26.43 12.71
C ALA A 783 -1.02 -25.59 13.96
N PRO A 784 -1.05 -24.24 13.88
CA PRO A 784 -0.73 -23.34 15.01
C PRO A 784 -1.76 -23.41 16.15
N VAL A 785 -2.93 -24.02 15.91
CA VAL A 785 -4.08 -24.05 16.81
C VAL A 785 -4.53 -25.49 17.13
N SER A 786 -4.81 -25.75 18.41
CA SER A 786 -5.29 -27.06 18.88
C SER A 786 -6.80 -27.25 18.63
N GLY A 787 -7.16 -28.22 17.78
CA GLY A 787 -8.48 -28.32 17.16
C GLY A 787 -9.69 -28.81 17.99
N PRO A 788 -9.61 -29.68 19.02
CA PRO A 788 -10.82 -30.19 19.68
C PRO A 788 -11.55 -29.17 20.56
N SER A 789 -10.87 -28.14 21.08
CA SER A 789 -11.47 -27.24 22.08
C SER A 789 -12.47 -26.23 21.54
N ALA A 790 -12.45 -25.96 20.24
CA ALA A 790 -13.41 -25.09 19.58
C ALA A 790 -14.70 -25.81 19.17
N GLY A 791 -14.76 -27.15 19.29
CA GLY A 791 -15.88 -27.95 18.77
C GLY A 791 -17.24 -27.56 19.31
N LEU A 792 -17.34 -27.34 20.62
CA LEU A 792 -18.58 -26.87 21.26
C LEU A 792 -19.02 -25.50 20.72
N ALA A 793 -18.08 -24.58 20.53
CA ALA A 793 -18.37 -23.25 20.01
C ALA A 793 -18.81 -23.27 18.54
N ILE A 794 -18.18 -24.11 17.71
CA ILE A 794 -18.60 -24.35 16.33
C ILE A 794 -20.04 -24.85 16.27
N ALA A 795 -20.41 -25.79 17.14
CA ALA A 795 -21.77 -26.33 17.18
C ALA A 795 -22.81 -25.28 17.57
N ILE A 796 -22.49 -24.39 18.53
CA ILE A 796 -23.39 -23.31 18.95
C ILE A 796 -23.58 -22.28 17.83
N ALA A 797 -22.49 -21.86 17.18
CA ALA A 797 -22.57 -20.96 16.03
C ALA A 797 -23.37 -21.58 14.87
N MET A 798 -23.19 -22.87 14.62
CA MET A 798 -23.92 -23.60 13.59
C MET A 798 -25.42 -23.70 13.89
N LEU A 799 -25.80 -24.02 15.13
CA LEU A 799 -27.20 -24.03 15.55
C LEU A 799 -27.82 -22.63 15.48
N SER A 800 -27.08 -21.59 15.88
CA SER A 800 -27.47 -20.19 15.74
C SER A 800 -27.76 -19.85 14.27
N ALA A 801 -26.85 -20.20 13.35
CA ALA A 801 -27.00 -19.95 11.92
C ALA A 801 -28.22 -20.66 11.30
N PHE A 802 -28.51 -21.90 11.72
CA PHE A 802 -29.70 -22.63 11.24
C PHE A 802 -31.01 -22.11 11.79
N THR A 803 -31.02 -21.60 13.02
CA THR A 803 -32.24 -21.20 13.73
C THR A 803 -32.51 -19.70 13.65
N GLY A 804 -31.52 -18.90 13.26
CA GLY A 804 -31.62 -17.44 13.25
C GLY A 804 -31.57 -16.81 14.66
N VAL A 805 -31.12 -17.56 15.67
CA VAL A 805 -31.12 -17.12 17.08
C VAL A 805 -29.76 -16.54 17.42
N GLU A 806 -29.74 -15.36 18.03
CA GLU A 806 -28.51 -14.68 18.42
C GLU A 806 -27.80 -15.39 19.59
N VAL A 807 -26.47 -15.40 19.56
CA VAL A 807 -25.63 -15.93 20.65
C VAL A 807 -25.27 -14.79 21.62
N ASP A 808 -25.29 -15.07 22.92
CA ASP A 808 -24.87 -14.12 23.94
C ASP A 808 -23.36 -13.84 23.84
N PRO A 809 -22.93 -12.60 23.57
CA PRO A 809 -21.53 -12.27 23.38
C PRO A 809 -20.72 -12.27 24.67
N THR A 810 -21.33 -12.41 25.85
CA THR A 810 -20.63 -12.52 27.14
C THR A 810 -20.26 -13.95 27.52
N VAL A 811 -20.79 -14.93 26.78
CA VAL A 811 -20.57 -16.36 27.00
C VAL A 811 -19.36 -16.82 26.17
N VAL A 812 -18.38 -17.39 26.86
CA VAL A 812 -17.18 -17.98 26.27
C VAL A 812 -17.17 -19.48 26.59
N MET A 813 -16.74 -20.32 25.66
CA MET A 813 -16.84 -21.77 25.84
C MET A 813 -15.62 -22.56 25.40
N THR A 814 -15.47 -23.76 25.95
CA THR A 814 -14.44 -24.73 25.60
C THR A 814 -15.02 -26.14 25.69
N GLY A 815 -14.61 -27.03 24.80
CA GLY A 815 -15.08 -28.42 24.80
C GLY A 815 -15.08 -29.03 23.41
N ALA A 816 -14.87 -30.35 23.36
CA ALA A 816 -15.09 -31.11 22.14
C ALA A 816 -16.55 -31.56 22.08
N ILE A 817 -17.15 -31.56 20.89
CA ILE A 817 -18.50 -32.09 20.67
C ILE A 817 -18.41 -33.41 19.90
N THR A 818 -19.25 -34.38 20.27
CA THR A 818 -19.38 -35.64 19.52
C THR A 818 -20.64 -35.64 18.66
N ALA A 819 -20.71 -36.54 17.68
CA ALA A 819 -21.91 -36.76 16.87
C ALA A 819 -23.15 -37.21 17.67
N LEU A 820 -22.98 -37.61 18.94
CA LEU A 820 -24.06 -37.94 19.89
C LEU A 820 -24.50 -36.73 20.74
N GLY A 821 -23.84 -35.57 20.60
CA GLY A 821 -24.15 -34.35 21.34
C GLY A 821 -23.59 -34.31 22.75
N GLU A 822 -22.63 -35.16 23.07
CA GLU A 822 -21.91 -35.12 24.35
C GLU A 822 -20.80 -34.07 24.30
N VAL A 823 -20.55 -33.43 25.44
CA VAL A 823 -19.45 -32.47 25.60
C VAL A 823 -18.26 -33.17 26.26
N TRP A 824 -17.22 -33.44 25.46
CA TRP A 824 -16.03 -34.16 25.87
C TRP A 824 -14.94 -33.24 26.44
N PRO A 825 -14.09 -33.78 27.34
CA PRO A 825 -13.05 -33.01 28.00
C PRO A 825 -11.94 -32.58 27.03
N VAL A 826 -11.30 -31.47 27.37
CA VAL A 826 -10.23 -30.86 26.56
C VAL A 826 -8.99 -30.58 27.40
N GLY A 827 -7.80 -30.69 26.79
CA GLY A 827 -6.52 -30.37 27.44
C GLY A 827 -6.24 -28.86 27.51
N GLY A 828 -5.19 -28.45 28.24
CA GLY A 828 -4.78 -27.04 28.34
C GLY A 828 -5.70 -26.20 29.24
N LEU A 829 -6.18 -26.81 30.33
CA LEU A 829 -6.95 -26.15 31.39
C LEU A 829 -6.30 -26.37 32.78
N ASP A 830 -5.12 -27.01 32.83
CA ASP A 830 -4.36 -27.38 34.01
C ASP A 830 -3.11 -26.50 34.20
N TYR A 831 -2.41 -26.62 35.34
CA TYR A 831 -1.27 -25.76 35.73
C TYR A 831 -0.07 -25.78 34.75
N ARG A 832 0.03 -26.81 33.88
CA ARG A 832 1.06 -26.89 32.82
C ARG A 832 0.65 -26.22 31.51
N GLY A 833 -0.60 -25.77 31.38
CA GLY A 833 -1.18 -25.23 30.15
C GLY A 833 -2.32 -24.25 30.43
N MET A 834 -2.10 -23.28 31.32
CA MET A 834 -3.10 -22.32 31.81
C MET A 834 -3.61 -21.33 30.73
N GLY A 835 -3.08 -21.37 29.52
CA GLY A 835 -3.33 -20.39 28.46
C GLY A 835 -4.81 -20.16 28.14
N LYS A 836 -5.67 -21.19 28.20
CA LYS A 836 -7.12 -21.03 27.97
C LYS A 836 -7.82 -20.27 29.09
N ILE A 837 -7.41 -20.51 30.33
CA ILE A 837 -7.92 -19.80 31.50
C ILE A 837 -7.40 -18.36 31.49
N GLU A 838 -6.13 -18.16 31.14
CA GLU A 838 -5.55 -16.83 30.95
C GLU A 838 -6.28 -16.03 29.87
N ALA A 839 -6.67 -16.69 28.76
CA ALA A 839 -7.47 -16.07 27.70
C ALA A 839 -8.85 -15.62 28.23
N ALA A 840 -9.55 -16.50 28.94
CA ALA A 840 -10.84 -16.21 29.54
C ALA A 840 -10.75 -15.09 30.60
N LEU A 841 -9.69 -15.11 31.41
CA LEU A 841 -9.38 -14.03 32.32
C LEU A 841 -9.17 -12.77 31.48
N SER A 842 -8.16 -12.68 30.63
CA SER A 842 -7.76 -11.47 29.90
C SER A 842 -8.86 -10.70 29.16
N ASP A 843 -9.95 -11.36 28.79
CA ASP A 843 -11.08 -10.76 28.10
C ASP A 843 -11.92 -9.81 28.99
N GLN A 844 -12.46 -8.76 28.38
CA GLN A 844 -13.25 -7.74 29.08
C GLN A 844 -14.75 -8.05 29.10
N TYR A 845 -15.23 -8.84 28.14
CA TYR A 845 -16.64 -9.13 27.90
C TYR A 845 -17.12 -10.44 28.53
N ALA A 846 -16.21 -11.36 28.82
CA ALA A 846 -16.49 -12.65 29.42
C ALA A 846 -17.18 -12.45 30.78
N ARG A 847 -18.35 -13.06 30.92
CA ARG A 847 -19.12 -13.13 32.17
C ARG A 847 -19.51 -14.55 32.50
N VAL A 848 -19.59 -15.42 31.49
CA VAL A 848 -19.91 -16.84 31.66
C VAL A 848 -18.88 -17.67 30.90
N LEU A 849 -18.31 -18.67 31.57
CA LEU A 849 -17.41 -19.66 30.97
C LEU A 849 -18.06 -21.04 30.99
N ILE A 850 -18.44 -21.54 29.81
CA ILE A 850 -18.94 -22.92 29.65
C ILE A 850 -17.77 -23.87 29.46
N MET A 851 -17.74 -24.95 30.23
CA MET A 851 -16.71 -25.98 30.10
C MET A 851 -17.23 -27.39 30.37
N PRO A 852 -16.53 -28.45 29.93
CA PRO A 852 -16.95 -29.82 30.18
C PRO A 852 -16.94 -30.12 31.68
N ARG A 853 -17.97 -30.79 32.20
CA ARG A 853 -18.09 -31.14 33.63
C ARG A 853 -16.88 -31.90 34.16
N TYR A 854 -16.30 -32.78 33.34
CA TYR A 854 -15.06 -33.50 33.68
C TYR A 854 -13.86 -32.57 33.92
N ASN A 855 -13.71 -31.51 33.12
CA ASN A 855 -12.64 -30.52 33.33
C ASN A 855 -12.88 -29.71 34.60
N TYR A 856 -14.14 -29.31 34.85
CA TYR A 856 -14.53 -28.57 36.04
C TYR A 856 -14.25 -29.34 37.34
N ASP A 857 -14.61 -30.62 37.40
CA ASP A 857 -14.40 -31.44 38.59
C ASP A 857 -12.91 -31.65 38.92
N ARG A 858 -12.02 -31.56 37.91
CA ARG A 858 -10.56 -31.61 38.08
C ARG A 858 -9.90 -30.25 38.37
N LEU A 859 -10.60 -29.14 38.12
CA LEU A 859 -10.13 -27.78 38.39
C LEU A 859 -10.27 -27.37 39.86
N LYS A 860 -11.16 -28.05 40.62
CA LYS A 860 -11.42 -27.80 42.06
C LYS A 860 -10.20 -27.92 42.99
N SER A 861 -9.08 -28.46 42.52
CA SER A 861 -7.83 -28.56 43.28
C SER A 861 -6.89 -27.37 43.12
N PHE A 862 -7.19 -26.40 42.25
CA PHE A 862 -6.35 -25.23 41.95
C PHE A 862 -7.12 -23.91 42.22
N ASP A 863 -6.41 -22.83 42.60
CA ASP A 863 -6.96 -21.48 42.87
C ASP A 863 -7.66 -20.79 41.67
N VAL A 864 -7.88 -21.49 40.56
CA VAL A 864 -8.46 -20.98 39.30
C VAL A 864 -9.92 -20.55 39.44
N GLU A 865 -10.72 -21.30 40.19
CA GLU A 865 -12.14 -20.96 40.42
C GLU A 865 -12.27 -19.63 41.18
N LYS A 866 -11.35 -19.37 42.11
CA LYS A 866 -11.25 -18.12 42.84
C LYS A 866 -10.85 -16.96 41.91
N MET A 867 -9.83 -17.14 41.08
CA MET A 867 -9.39 -16.10 40.12
C MET A 867 -10.48 -15.69 39.12
N LEU A 868 -11.23 -16.66 38.58
CA LEU A 868 -12.33 -16.38 37.66
C LEU A 868 -13.51 -15.68 38.36
N SER A 869 -13.80 -16.08 39.60
CA SER A 869 -14.85 -15.47 40.42
C SER A 869 -14.50 -14.03 40.83
N GLU A 870 -13.24 -13.75 41.19
CA GLU A 870 -12.75 -12.40 41.49
C GLU A 870 -12.89 -11.45 40.29
N ARG A 871 -12.81 -11.98 39.06
CA ARG A 871 -13.04 -11.24 37.82
C ARG A 871 -14.53 -11.19 37.40
N GLY A 872 -15.43 -11.77 38.18
CA GLY A 872 -16.86 -11.80 37.88
C GLY A 872 -17.27 -12.75 36.74
N ILE A 873 -16.45 -13.77 36.45
CA ILE A 873 -16.75 -14.80 35.44
C ILE A 873 -17.36 -16.03 36.12
N LYS A 874 -18.61 -16.34 35.81
CA LYS A 874 -19.32 -17.53 36.31
C LYS A 874 -18.99 -18.75 35.46
N ILE A 875 -18.45 -19.80 36.08
CA ILE A 875 -18.19 -21.08 35.41
C ILE A 875 -19.48 -21.91 35.38
N VAL A 876 -19.81 -22.49 34.22
CA VAL A 876 -20.97 -23.37 34.05
C VAL A 876 -20.51 -24.72 33.46
N PRO A 877 -20.48 -25.78 34.27
CA PRO A 877 -20.13 -27.11 33.78
C PRO A 877 -21.30 -27.73 33.00
N VAL A 878 -21.02 -28.27 31.82
CA VAL A 878 -22.01 -28.94 30.95
C VAL A 878 -21.57 -30.36 30.59
N GLN A 879 -22.54 -31.25 30.35
CA GLN A 879 -22.31 -32.61 29.85
C GLN A 879 -22.87 -32.79 28.44
N THR A 880 -23.88 -32.00 28.06
CA THR A 880 -24.56 -32.12 26.76
C THR A 880 -24.55 -30.81 26.00
N PHE A 881 -24.59 -30.91 24.67
CA PHE A 881 -24.69 -29.76 23.78
C PHE A 881 -25.95 -28.92 24.05
N LEU A 882 -27.08 -29.56 24.36
CA LEU A 882 -28.35 -28.86 24.61
C LEU A 882 -28.30 -28.00 25.89
N GLU A 883 -27.55 -28.41 26.91
CA GLU A 883 -27.28 -27.58 28.09
C GLU A 883 -26.49 -26.34 27.69
N ALA A 884 -25.39 -26.50 26.94
CA ALA A 884 -24.59 -25.39 26.45
C ALA A 884 -25.40 -24.42 25.57
N ALA A 885 -26.26 -24.95 24.70
CA ALA A 885 -27.16 -24.17 23.85
C ALA A 885 -28.18 -23.35 24.65
N SER A 886 -28.73 -23.92 25.72
CA SER A 886 -29.68 -23.20 26.58
C SER A 886 -29.09 -22.00 27.30
N ILE A 887 -27.79 -22.01 27.54
CA ILE A 887 -27.05 -20.92 28.20
C ILE A 887 -26.53 -19.90 27.18
N SER A 888 -26.09 -20.38 26.01
CA SER A 888 -25.39 -19.55 25.02
C SER A 888 -26.32 -18.81 24.07
N LEU A 889 -27.52 -19.33 23.79
CA LEU A 889 -28.45 -18.77 22.81
C LEU A 889 -29.55 -17.95 23.50
N ILE A 890 -29.70 -16.69 23.08
CA ILE A 890 -30.68 -15.77 23.67
C ILE A 890 -32.09 -16.22 23.27
N GLY A 891 -32.92 -16.61 24.25
CA GLY A 891 -34.30 -17.01 24.02
C GLY A 891 -34.50 -18.45 23.51
N PHE A 892 -33.48 -19.32 23.64
CA PHE A 892 -33.52 -20.71 23.18
C PHE A 892 -34.71 -21.52 23.73
N GLU A 893 -35.15 -21.29 24.97
CA GLU A 893 -36.26 -22.03 25.58
C GLU A 893 -37.57 -21.94 24.78
N LYS A 894 -37.80 -20.83 24.06
CA LYS A 894 -38.98 -20.65 23.20
C LYS A 894 -38.94 -21.54 21.94
N ILE A 895 -37.75 -21.94 21.49
CA ILE A 895 -37.52 -22.63 20.22
C ILE A 895 -37.21 -24.11 20.44
N LYS A 896 -36.64 -24.46 21.61
CA LYS A 896 -36.37 -25.83 22.08
C LYS A 896 -37.58 -26.76 21.89
N GLY A 897 -38.79 -26.26 22.14
CA GLY A 897 -40.05 -26.98 21.89
C GLY A 897 -40.26 -27.36 20.42
N SER A 898 -40.00 -26.44 19.47
CA SER A 898 -40.17 -26.67 18.03
C SER A 898 -39.13 -27.59 17.40
N ILE A 899 -37.91 -27.61 17.96
CA ILE A 899 -36.82 -28.49 17.50
C ILE A 899 -37.10 -29.93 17.98
N LEU A 900 -37.47 -30.08 19.27
CA LEU A 900 -37.73 -31.38 19.90
C LEU A 900 -39.13 -31.95 19.57
N SER A 901 -40.13 -31.14 19.22
CA SER A 901 -41.46 -31.63 18.81
C SER A 901 -41.47 -32.40 17.49
N SER A 902 -40.35 -32.39 16.77
CA SER A 902 -40.11 -33.19 15.56
C SER A 902 -39.84 -34.68 15.85
N GLN A 903 -39.74 -35.08 17.13
CA GLN A 903 -39.55 -36.47 17.60
C GLN A 903 -40.87 -37.16 18.03
N LYS A 904 -42.01 -36.79 17.44
CA LYS A 904 -43.25 -37.59 17.55
C LYS A 904 -43.67 -38.16 16.22
#